data_AF-A0A7V2IQ30-F1
#
_entry.id   AF-A0A7V2IQ30-F1
#
_cell.length_a   1.000
_cell.length_b   1.000
_cell.length_c   1.000
_cell.angle_alpha   90.00
_cell.angle_beta   90.00
_cell.angle_gamma   90.00
#
_symmetry.space_group_name_H-M   'P 1'
#
loop_
_entity.id
_entity.type
_entity.pdbx_description
1 polymer ?
#
loop_
_entity_poly.entity_id
_entity_poly.type
_entity_poly.pdbx_seq_one_letter_code
_entity_poly.pdbx_strand_id
1 'polypeptide(L)'
;MNGREELLHAIKRKLPSDHLVTSARRWLEIGEVMSRRVVTIALPCSVYEAVRRMAEHRVSCIVVTQGDAIAGIVTETDLVRRLSDHTDLQRLPVEHIMTRPVITVETDLSILDACALLETHGIRRLVVQRDGRPVGIVTQTDVTQGLTSHGLGEDVGEVMTREVTTVSPTATVAEAVRCMAERRISCVVVMEGERIVGMFTERDLLTRVIAEQKDPKRTLIGEVMTGSVKTIPLSQSVFSAGKTMAMAGVRRLAVTDEGRLAGIITQTDLLDAMRRQLEDEERARRQALETSESSVFTLDSHARITYANPATARLLGVVERDTLIGARFLEERFWPDPSQRSLLEESLKQKAPDPRELHLQTVGGQPLFVVLFLVPVRSADGRIKGYHGTLRDVTREKMSERELERNYAAQRAFSELLTKSLEDLPLDTILQFFLERLVAVPWLMLQDRGLIALTDEATGELVVRAHHNLDPAVQSRCARITPGCCLCGRAAAMGEMVFSDRLDEQHEIRCASMEDHGHYCLPILSPSRGVLGVMTLYTRCGHDREPAEETFLLSVCGLLAGVLERYETQKQIQSLARFPGEDPAPVLRVAADGTILYANAAAEPVLALWGRHLDERCPEDTARIVGEVLQSGQTRKIDVVVANRVFSLFCAPLTEEKYVNLYGREVTAERRAQRELRELNRALAETVEELEVANLELRDFAKVIAHDLKAPVRAIGTLTQWIAADCMDRLDDRGREQMHLLIGRTQRLNHLLESVLQYSVVGRVESAKEHVDLNAVVAAVCAALQIPPHITVEVDGDMGLMRCHKMRLMQVFQNLLSNAVKYMDKPQGRIRVSRRDEGEVYRFEVTDNGPGIEQKHQQKVFQVLQTLDPRDDVESAGVGLALVKKIIEDMYDGQVGVESTPGVGSTFFFTLPKYHFPSVACPATLEVEARP
;
A
#
# COMPACT_ATOMS: atom_id res chain seq x y z
N MET A 1 -35.43 -38.52 -28.97
CA MET A 1 -35.28 -37.46 -27.95
C MET A 1 -33.82 -37.22 -27.53
N ASN A 2 -32.88 -38.14 -27.77
CA ASN A 2 -31.48 -37.98 -27.32
C ASN A 2 -30.58 -37.04 -28.17
N GLY A 3 -30.96 -36.67 -29.40
CA GLY A 3 -30.12 -35.82 -30.25
C GLY A 3 -30.18 -34.32 -29.96
N ARG A 4 -31.16 -33.84 -29.18
CA ARG A 4 -31.34 -32.41 -28.89
C ARG A 4 -30.56 -31.97 -27.64
N GLU A 5 -30.40 -32.88 -26.66
CA GLU A 5 -29.56 -32.65 -25.48
C GLU A 5 -28.07 -32.78 -25.81
N GLU A 6 -27.65 -33.73 -26.65
CA GLU A 6 -26.25 -33.83 -27.11
C GLU A 6 -25.80 -32.61 -27.93
N LEU A 7 -26.71 -31.99 -28.70
CA LEU A 7 -26.41 -30.77 -29.46
C LEU A 7 -26.21 -29.55 -28.54
N LEU A 8 -27.05 -29.41 -27.50
CA LEU A 8 -26.89 -28.38 -26.47
C LEU A 8 -25.62 -28.60 -25.62
N HIS A 9 -25.24 -29.86 -25.39
CA HIS A 9 -24.05 -30.21 -24.63
C HIS A 9 -22.75 -30.05 -25.45
N ALA A 10 -22.81 -30.27 -26.77
CA ALA A 10 -21.70 -30.06 -27.69
C ALA A 10 -21.41 -28.58 -27.97
N ILE A 11 -22.46 -27.74 -28.03
CA ILE A 11 -22.32 -26.27 -28.11
C ILE A 11 -21.62 -25.74 -26.84
N LYS A 12 -21.95 -26.28 -25.65
CA LYS A 12 -21.26 -25.92 -24.40
C LYS A 12 -19.80 -26.39 -24.29
N ARG A 13 -19.35 -27.37 -25.08
CA ARG A 13 -17.98 -27.93 -25.02
C ARG A 13 -17.01 -27.34 -26.06
N LYS A 14 -17.50 -26.64 -27.09
CA LYS A 14 -16.66 -25.99 -28.12
C LYS A 14 -16.52 -24.47 -27.95
N LEU A 15 -17.25 -23.86 -27.03
CA LEU A 15 -16.92 -22.54 -26.52
C LEU A 15 -15.97 -22.70 -25.32
N PRO A 16 -14.89 -21.92 -25.20
CA PRO A 16 -14.14 -21.86 -23.95
C PRO A 16 -15.12 -21.49 -22.83
N SER A 17 -15.25 -22.38 -21.84
CA SER A 17 -16.18 -22.27 -20.70
C SER A 17 -15.74 -21.19 -19.69
N ASP A 18 -15.24 -20.07 -20.19
CA ASP A 18 -14.51 -19.05 -19.47
C ASP A 18 -15.23 -17.70 -19.53
N HIS A 19 -16.56 -17.73 -19.67
CA HIS A 19 -17.41 -16.55 -19.52
C HIS A 19 -17.51 -16.18 -18.03
N LEU A 20 -16.41 -15.60 -17.53
CA LEU A 20 -16.43 -14.70 -16.40
C LEU A 20 -17.45 -13.62 -16.71
N VAL A 21 -18.61 -13.70 -16.05
CA VAL A 21 -19.62 -12.65 -16.05
C VAL A 21 -19.07 -11.48 -15.23
N THR A 22 -18.15 -10.73 -15.82
CA THR A 22 -17.61 -9.48 -15.28
C THR A 22 -17.76 -8.39 -16.31
N SER A 23 -18.96 -7.83 -16.39
CA SER A 23 -19.13 -6.45 -16.85
C SER A 23 -20.33 -5.84 -16.12
N ALA A 24 -20.09 -4.74 -15.42
CA ALA A 24 -21.11 -3.78 -15.03
C ALA A 24 -21.54 -2.92 -16.24
N ARG A 25 -21.52 -3.50 -17.45
CA ARG A 25 -22.14 -2.96 -18.66
C ARG A 25 -23.20 -4.00 -19.05
N ARG A 26 -24.48 -3.67 -18.91
CA ARG A 26 -25.55 -4.53 -19.42
C ARG A 26 -25.45 -4.53 -20.94
N TRP A 27 -24.86 -5.59 -21.50
CA TRP A 27 -24.96 -5.85 -22.93
C TRP A 27 -26.43 -5.99 -23.28
N LEU A 28 -26.86 -5.38 -24.40
CA LEU A 28 -28.24 -5.53 -24.86
C LEU A 28 -28.56 -7.03 -25.04
N GLU A 29 -29.77 -7.41 -24.66
CA GLU A 29 -30.33 -8.74 -24.92
C GLU A 29 -30.91 -8.77 -26.33
N ILE A 30 -30.88 -9.93 -27.01
CA ILE A 30 -31.45 -10.01 -28.35
C ILE A 30 -32.94 -9.68 -28.41
N GLY A 31 -33.70 -9.87 -27.32
CA GLY A 31 -35.09 -9.43 -27.21
C GLY A 31 -35.28 -7.91 -27.35
N GLU A 32 -34.25 -7.11 -27.06
CA GLU A 32 -34.25 -5.64 -27.16
C GLU A 32 -33.95 -5.15 -28.58
N VAL A 33 -33.33 -5.99 -29.41
CA VAL A 33 -32.82 -5.63 -30.75
C VAL A 33 -33.49 -6.41 -31.88
N MET A 34 -34.17 -7.52 -31.58
CA MET A 34 -34.84 -8.36 -32.58
C MET A 34 -35.96 -7.61 -33.32
N SER A 35 -36.10 -7.91 -34.62
CA SER A 35 -37.31 -7.58 -35.35
C SER A 35 -38.44 -8.51 -34.92
N ARG A 36 -39.50 -7.94 -34.33
CA ARG A 36 -40.72 -8.67 -33.95
C ARG A 36 -41.60 -9.07 -35.15
N ARG A 37 -41.27 -8.59 -36.35
CA ARG A 37 -42.04 -8.84 -37.57
C ARG A 37 -41.45 -10.04 -38.31
N VAL A 38 -41.85 -11.25 -37.91
CA VAL A 38 -41.47 -12.48 -38.59
C VAL A 38 -42.40 -12.75 -39.78
N VAL A 39 -41.85 -12.80 -40.99
CA VAL A 39 -42.61 -13.21 -42.19
C VAL A 39 -42.52 -14.73 -42.32
N THR A 40 -43.68 -15.38 -42.31
CA THR A 40 -43.80 -16.85 -42.37
C THR A 40 -44.53 -17.34 -43.63
N ILE A 41 -44.29 -18.58 -44.03
CA ILE A 41 -45.07 -19.29 -45.07
C ILE A 41 -45.36 -20.73 -44.60
N ALA A 42 -46.59 -21.20 -44.78
CA ALA A 42 -46.99 -22.55 -44.38
C ALA A 42 -46.73 -23.57 -45.50
N LEU A 43 -46.39 -24.81 -45.15
CA LEU A 43 -46.32 -25.93 -46.09
C LEU A 43 -47.71 -26.51 -46.42
N PRO A 44 -47.93 -27.02 -47.65
CA PRO A 44 -47.01 -27.04 -48.79
C PRO A 44 -47.02 -25.70 -49.55
N CYS A 45 -45.84 -25.23 -50.00
CA CYS A 45 -45.72 -24.03 -50.82
C CYS A 45 -44.56 -24.15 -51.83
N SER A 46 -44.61 -23.36 -52.90
CA SER A 46 -43.59 -23.33 -53.94
C SER A 46 -42.46 -22.35 -53.62
N VAL A 47 -41.29 -22.56 -54.22
CA VAL A 47 -40.16 -21.62 -54.16
C VAL A 47 -40.57 -20.25 -54.69
N TYR A 48 -41.30 -20.20 -55.81
CA TYR A 48 -41.83 -18.94 -56.37
C TYR A 48 -42.68 -18.16 -55.37
N GLU A 49 -43.57 -18.84 -54.64
CA GLU A 49 -44.42 -18.20 -53.65
C GLU A 49 -43.62 -17.63 -52.47
N ALA A 50 -42.55 -18.33 -52.04
CA ALA A 50 -41.62 -17.81 -51.06
C ALA A 50 -40.87 -16.56 -51.57
N VAL A 51 -40.37 -16.57 -52.82
CA VAL A 51 -39.68 -15.40 -53.42
C VAL A 51 -40.61 -14.21 -53.57
N ARG A 52 -41.84 -14.41 -54.06
CA ARG A 52 -42.84 -13.35 -54.20
C ARG A 52 -43.14 -12.71 -52.83
N ARG A 53 -43.34 -13.54 -51.80
CA ARG A 53 -43.63 -13.08 -50.44
C ARG A 53 -42.43 -12.34 -49.82
N MET A 54 -41.20 -12.75 -50.12
CA MET A 54 -39.97 -12.03 -49.74
C MET A 54 -39.93 -10.63 -50.37
N ALA A 55 -40.22 -10.54 -51.67
CA ALA A 55 -40.24 -9.28 -52.40
C ALA A 55 -41.33 -8.32 -51.90
N GLU A 56 -42.56 -8.81 -51.71
CA GLU A 56 -43.71 -8.04 -51.20
C GLU A 56 -43.44 -7.45 -49.81
N HIS A 57 -42.82 -8.23 -48.93
CA HIS A 57 -42.54 -7.81 -47.55
C HIS A 57 -41.16 -7.16 -47.37
N ARG A 58 -40.37 -7.06 -48.46
CA ARG A 58 -38.99 -6.52 -48.47
C ARG A 58 -38.06 -7.20 -47.45
N VAL A 59 -38.23 -8.50 -47.24
CA VAL A 59 -37.42 -9.31 -46.31
C VAL A 59 -36.45 -10.21 -47.06
N SER A 60 -35.28 -10.48 -46.48
CA SER A 60 -34.24 -11.34 -47.08
C SER A 60 -34.34 -12.82 -46.67
N CYS A 61 -35.34 -13.17 -45.87
CA CYS A 61 -35.59 -14.54 -45.46
C CYS A 61 -37.03 -14.72 -45.01
N ILE A 62 -37.54 -15.94 -45.12
CA ILE A 62 -38.86 -16.36 -44.66
C ILE A 62 -38.71 -17.60 -43.80
N VAL A 63 -39.43 -17.61 -42.67
CA VAL A 63 -39.53 -18.79 -41.82
C VAL A 63 -40.64 -19.68 -42.35
N VAL A 64 -40.31 -20.91 -42.72
CA VAL A 64 -41.27 -21.92 -43.18
C VAL A 64 -41.86 -22.62 -41.96
N THR A 65 -43.18 -22.69 -41.86
CA THR A 65 -43.88 -23.32 -40.74
C THR A 65 -44.70 -24.52 -41.17
N GLN A 66 -44.87 -25.47 -40.25
CA GLN A 66 -45.80 -26.59 -40.37
C GLN A 66 -46.70 -26.55 -39.15
N GLY A 67 -47.90 -25.99 -39.30
CA GLY A 67 -48.70 -25.52 -38.16
C GLY A 67 -48.02 -24.33 -37.47
N ASP A 68 -47.94 -24.37 -36.14
CA ASP A 68 -47.30 -23.33 -35.31
C ASP A 68 -45.79 -23.57 -35.10
N ALA A 69 -45.25 -24.69 -35.57
CA ALA A 69 -43.84 -25.07 -35.39
C ALA A 69 -42.96 -24.56 -36.54
N ILE A 70 -41.73 -24.17 -36.20
CA ILE A 70 -40.69 -23.80 -37.17
C ILE A 70 -40.25 -25.06 -37.92
N ALA A 71 -40.55 -25.11 -39.21
CA ALA A 71 -40.20 -26.22 -40.08
C ALA A 71 -38.87 -25.95 -40.81
N GLY A 72 -38.58 -24.73 -41.24
CA GLY A 72 -37.38 -24.39 -41.99
C GLY A 72 -37.17 -22.89 -42.14
N ILE A 73 -36.06 -22.48 -42.73
CA ILE A 73 -35.83 -21.08 -43.15
C ILE A 73 -35.36 -21.07 -44.61
N VAL A 74 -35.84 -20.11 -45.39
CA VAL A 74 -35.37 -19.87 -46.76
C VAL A 74 -34.74 -18.50 -46.80
N THR A 75 -33.51 -18.40 -47.31
CA THR A 75 -32.78 -17.14 -47.47
C THR A 75 -32.50 -16.83 -48.95
N GLU A 76 -32.16 -15.58 -49.26
CA GLU A 76 -31.73 -15.16 -50.61
C GLU A 76 -30.56 -16.01 -51.12
N THR A 77 -29.59 -16.34 -50.26
CA THR A 77 -28.41 -17.14 -50.61
C THR A 77 -28.75 -18.60 -50.90
N ASP A 78 -29.69 -19.20 -50.18
CA ASP A 78 -30.15 -20.58 -50.46
C ASP A 78 -30.83 -20.68 -51.82
N LEU A 79 -31.59 -19.64 -52.18
CA LEU A 79 -32.21 -19.52 -53.49
C LEU A 79 -31.14 -19.40 -54.57
N VAL A 80 -30.19 -18.47 -54.46
CA VAL A 80 -29.13 -18.25 -55.47
C VAL A 80 -28.27 -19.50 -55.67
N ARG A 81 -27.89 -20.21 -54.59
CA ARG A 81 -27.10 -21.44 -54.72
C ARG A 81 -27.82 -22.52 -55.52
N ARG A 82 -29.10 -22.76 -55.23
CA ARG A 82 -29.89 -23.85 -55.85
C ARG A 82 -30.55 -23.45 -57.18
N LEU A 83 -30.55 -22.15 -57.51
CA LEU A 83 -30.94 -21.61 -58.82
C LEU A 83 -29.97 -21.99 -59.95
N SER A 84 -28.70 -22.23 -59.61
CA SER A 84 -27.67 -22.61 -60.58
C SER A 84 -27.94 -23.98 -61.23
N ASP A 85 -28.68 -24.86 -60.55
CA ASP A 85 -28.83 -26.27 -60.88
C ASP A 85 -30.22 -26.64 -61.45
N HIS A 86 -31.22 -25.76 -61.37
CA HIS A 86 -32.62 -26.08 -61.71
C HIS A 86 -33.34 -24.98 -62.52
N THR A 87 -33.97 -25.38 -63.63
CA THR A 87 -34.56 -24.46 -64.63
C THR A 87 -36.04 -24.12 -64.41
N ASP A 88 -36.77 -24.83 -63.55
CA ASP A 88 -38.21 -24.60 -63.31
C ASP A 88 -38.55 -24.34 -61.83
N LEU A 89 -38.53 -23.05 -61.48
CA LEU A 89 -38.77 -22.55 -60.12
C LEU A 89 -40.24 -22.45 -59.75
N GLN A 90 -41.15 -22.54 -60.73
CA GLN A 90 -42.58 -22.34 -60.51
C GLN A 90 -43.21 -23.52 -59.78
N ARG A 91 -42.68 -24.73 -59.99
CA ARG A 91 -43.21 -25.98 -59.44
C ARG A 91 -42.35 -26.62 -58.36
N LEU A 92 -41.15 -26.11 -58.12
CA LEU A 92 -40.24 -26.65 -57.13
C LEU A 92 -40.80 -26.41 -55.71
N PRO A 93 -41.05 -27.47 -54.91
CA PRO A 93 -41.53 -27.30 -53.55
C PRO A 93 -40.45 -26.65 -52.68
N VAL A 94 -40.84 -25.71 -51.80
CA VAL A 94 -39.88 -24.98 -50.94
C VAL A 94 -39.10 -25.92 -50.03
N GLU A 95 -39.66 -27.09 -49.75
CA GLU A 95 -39.05 -28.10 -48.90
C GLU A 95 -37.74 -28.68 -49.47
N HIS A 96 -37.55 -28.56 -50.79
CA HIS A 96 -36.33 -29.00 -51.46
C HIS A 96 -35.22 -27.95 -51.43
N ILE A 97 -35.47 -26.74 -50.91
CA ILE A 97 -34.49 -25.64 -50.87
C ILE A 97 -34.21 -25.12 -49.45
N MET A 98 -35.20 -25.12 -48.55
CA MET A 98 -35.06 -24.53 -47.22
C MET A 98 -33.94 -25.19 -46.38
N THR A 99 -33.35 -24.44 -45.47
CA THR A 99 -32.39 -24.94 -44.49
C THR A 99 -33.12 -25.63 -43.33
N ARG A 100 -32.66 -26.84 -42.97
CA ARG A 100 -33.10 -27.62 -41.80
C ARG A 100 -31.89 -28.32 -41.15
N PRO A 101 -31.80 -28.40 -39.81
CA PRO A 101 -32.65 -27.74 -38.82
C PRO A 101 -32.37 -26.22 -38.73
N VAL A 102 -33.36 -25.44 -38.27
CA VAL A 102 -33.20 -23.99 -38.05
C VAL A 102 -32.53 -23.74 -36.71
N ILE A 103 -31.53 -22.87 -36.67
CA ILE A 103 -30.90 -22.43 -35.42
C ILE A 103 -31.81 -21.40 -34.76
N THR A 104 -32.29 -21.74 -33.56
CA THR A 104 -33.19 -20.90 -32.78
C THR A 104 -32.58 -20.52 -31.44
N VAL A 105 -32.99 -19.36 -30.92
CA VAL A 105 -32.50 -18.76 -29.67
C VAL A 105 -33.66 -18.20 -28.84
N GLU A 106 -33.49 -18.12 -27.52
CA GLU A 106 -34.45 -17.51 -26.59
C GLU A 106 -34.23 -16.00 -26.45
N THR A 107 -35.21 -15.25 -25.94
CA THR A 107 -35.16 -13.76 -25.95
C THR A 107 -34.11 -13.13 -25.04
N ASP A 108 -33.57 -13.87 -24.08
CA ASP A 108 -32.65 -13.42 -23.03
C ASP A 108 -31.16 -13.63 -23.37
N LEU A 109 -30.86 -14.18 -24.56
CA LEU A 109 -29.48 -14.37 -25.00
C LEU A 109 -28.79 -13.00 -25.18
N SER A 110 -27.50 -12.91 -24.81
CA SER A 110 -26.74 -11.68 -25.01
C SER A 110 -26.48 -11.44 -26.51
N ILE A 111 -26.34 -10.18 -26.91
CA ILE A 111 -25.94 -9.85 -28.29
C ILE A 111 -24.58 -10.47 -28.66
N LEU A 112 -23.63 -10.57 -27.72
CA LEU A 112 -22.32 -11.16 -27.97
C LEU A 112 -22.42 -12.66 -28.28
N ASP A 113 -23.21 -13.38 -27.50
CA ASP A 113 -23.44 -14.81 -27.74
C ASP A 113 -24.20 -15.02 -29.07
N ALA A 114 -25.14 -14.12 -29.40
CA ALA A 114 -25.81 -14.13 -30.69
C ALA A 114 -24.85 -13.88 -31.86
N CYS A 115 -23.86 -12.99 -31.71
CA CYS A 115 -22.79 -12.80 -32.71
C CYS A 115 -22.00 -14.09 -32.91
N ALA A 116 -21.55 -14.71 -31.81
CA ALA A 116 -20.79 -15.96 -31.86
C ALA A 116 -21.58 -17.08 -32.55
N LEU A 117 -22.87 -17.19 -32.29
CA LEU A 117 -23.74 -18.17 -32.93
C LEU A 117 -23.92 -17.93 -34.44
N LEU A 118 -24.10 -16.66 -34.86
CA LEU A 118 -24.21 -16.29 -36.27
C LEU A 118 -22.98 -16.75 -37.05
N GLU A 119 -21.79 -16.47 -36.53
CA GLU A 119 -20.52 -16.77 -37.20
C GLU A 119 -20.15 -18.26 -37.15
N THR A 120 -20.24 -18.89 -35.97
CA THR A 120 -19.88 -20.32 -35.78
C THR A 120 -20.64 -21.22 -36.75
N HIS A 121 -21.86 -20.85 -37.09
CA HIS A 121 -22.72 -21.61 -38.00
C HIS A 121 -22.75 -21.04 -39.42
N GLY A 122 -22.02 -19.95 -39.70
CA GLY A 122 -21.99 -19.29 -41.01
C GLY A 122 -23.36 -18.78 -41.47
N ILE A 123 -24.23 -18.42 -40.53
CA ILE A 123 -25.59 -17.95 -40.80
C ILE A 123 -25.69 -16.45 -40.56
N ARG A 124 -26.53 -15.77 -41.34
CA ARG A 124 -26.68 -14.31 -41.26
C ARG A 124 -27.86 -13.90 -40.39
N ARG A 125 -28.69 -14.85 -39.95
CA ARG A 125 -30.01 -14.61 -39.34
C ARG A 125 -30.28 -15.65 -38.26
N LEU A 126 -30.73 -15.22 -37.09
CA LEU A 126 -31.17 -16.09 -35.99
C LEU A 126 -32.67 -15.96 -35.80
N VAL A 127 -33.38 -17.09 -35.71
CA VAL A 127 -34.81 -17.09 -35.41
C VAL A 127 -34.97 -17.11 -33.89
N VAL A 128 -35.59 -16.08 -33.35
CA VAL A 128 -35.91 -16.00 -31.93
C VAL A 128 -37.23 -16.73 -31.71
N GLN A 129 -37.24 -17.69 -30.80
CA GLN A 129 -38.43 -18.48 -30.47
C GLN A 129 -38.91 -18.19 -29.05
N ARG A 130 -40.17 -18.53 -28.79
CA ARG A 130 -40.73 -18.69 -27.45
C ARG A 130 -41.70 -19.86 -27.52
N ASP A 131 -41.54 -20.85 -26.65
CA ASP A 131 -42.36 -22.07 -26.62
C ASP A 131 -42.41 -22.80 -27.99
N GLY A 132 -41.30 -22.79 -28.73
CA GLY A 132 -41.17 -23.43 -30.05
C GLY A 132 -41.83 -22.68 -31.21
N ARG A 133 -42.38 -21.49 -30.98
CA ARG A 133 -42.98 -20.60 -32.00
C ARG A 133 -42.02 -19.46 -32.33
N PRO A 134 -41.94 -19.01 -33.60
CA PRO A 134 -41.09 -17.88 -33.96
C PRO A 134 -41.71 -16.56 -33.46
N VAL A 135 -40.99 -15.84 -32.60
CA VAL A 135 -41.43 -14.55 -32.02
C VAL A 135 -40.60 -13.37 -32.51
N GLY A 136 -39.45 -13.63 -33.12
CA GLY A 136 -38.60 -12.59 -33.69
C GLY A 136 -37.54 -13.15 -34.63
N ILE A 137 -36.87 -12.23 -35.32
CA ILE A 137 -35.67 -12.55 -36.09
C ILE A 137 -34.60 -11.50 -35.79
N VAL A 138 -33.38 -11.96 -35.58
CA VAL A 138 -32.21 -11.10 -35.39
C VAL A 138 -31.34 -11.20 -36.63
N THR A 139 -31.01 -10.04 -37.18
CA THR A 139 -30.13 -9.91 -38.34
C THR A 139 -28.76 -9.37 -37.94
N GLN A 140 -27.73 -9.67 -38.71
CA GLN A 140 -26.42 -9.00 -38.58
C GLN A 140 -26.54 -7.48 -38.59
N THR A 141 -27.51 -6.89 -39.31
CA THR A 141 -27.76 -5.43 -39.27
C THR A 141 -28.20 -5.00 -37.87
N ASP A 142 -29.15 -5.71 -37.28
CA ASP A 142 -29.70 -5.36 -35.97
C ASP A 142 -28.62 -5.47 -34.90
N VAL A 143 -27.80 -6.52 -34.97
CA VAL A 143 -26.63 -6.74 -34.12
C VAL A 143 -25.60 -5.61 -34.30
N THR A 144 -25.22 -5.30 -35.53
CA THR A 144 -24.25 -4.22 -35.81
C THR A 144 -24.78 -2.88 -35.30
N GLN A 145 -26.06 -2.58 -35.50
CA GLN A 145 -26.68 -1.34 -35.04
C GLN A 145 -26.72 -1.26 -33.50
N GLY A 146 -27.06 -2.37 -32.83
CA GLY A 146 -26.99 -2.48 -31.38
C GLY A 146 -25.58 -2.31 -30.82
N LEU A 147 -24.55 -2.66 -31.61
CA LEU A 147 -23.14 -2.55 -31.23
C LEU A 147 -22.50 -1.22 -31.65
N THR A 148 -23.02 -0.51 -32.65
CA THR A 148 -22.43 0.77 -33.11
C THR A 148 -22.39 1.86 -32.05
N SER A 149 -23.23 1.81 -31.02
CA SER A 149 -23.16 2.72 -29.86
C SER A 149 -21.89 2.57 -29.00
N HIS A 150 -21.04 1.57 -29.27
CA HIS A 150 -19.89 1.22 -28.45
C HIS A 150 -18.52 1.70 -28.97
N GLY A 151 -18.48 2.46 -30.09
CA GLY A 151 -17.28 3.13 -30.58
C GLY A 151 -16.20 2.19 -31.17
N LEU A 152 -15.90 2.33 -32.46
CA LEU A 152 -14.81 1.60 -33.12
C LEU A 152 -13.74 2.55 -33.61
N GLY A 153 -12.48 2.22 -33.30
CA GLY A 153 -11.29 2.99 -33.68
C GLY A 153 -10.61 2.54 -34.98
N GLU A 154 -10.95 1.36 -35.52
CA GLU A 154 -10.33 0.85 -36.76
C GLU A 154 -10.76 1.62 -38.01
N ASP A 155 -9.83 1.75 -38.96
CA ASP A 155 -10.08 2.33 -40.29
C ASP A 155 -10.62 1.27 -41.26
N VAL A 156 -11.52 1.70 -42.16
CA VAL A 156 -12.13 0.83 -43.18
C VAL A 156 -11.07 0.12 -44.04
N GLY A 157 -9.93 0.79 -44.31
CA GLY A 157 -8.83 0.23 -45.10
C GLY A 157 -8.15 -1.00 -44.49
N GLU A 158 -8.26 -1.19 -43.17
CA GLU A 158 -7.66 -2.32 -42.43
C GLU A 158 -8.57 -3.55 -42.43
N VAL A 159 -9.88 -3.35 -42.61
CA VAL A 159 -10.90 -4.41 -42.50
C VAL A 159 -11.50 -4.81 -43.86
N MET A 160 -11.44 -3.94 -44.86
CA MET A 160 -12.06 -4.19 -46.17
C MET A 160 -11.50 -5.41 -46.92
N THR A 161 -12.35 -6.02 -47.74
CA THR A 161 -11.90 -6.97 -48.75
C THR A 161 -11.34 -6.23 -49.97
N ARG A 162 -10.06 -6.42 -50.26
CA ARG A 162 -9.35 -5.74 -51.37
C ARG A 162 -9.61 -6.37 -52.74
N GLU A 163 -9.79 -7.69 -52.79
CA GLU A 163 -10.08 -8.40 -54.03
C GLU A 163 -11.57 -8.30 -54.40
N VAL A 164 -11.93 -7.25 -55.14
CA VAL A 164 -13.32 -7.04 -55.57
C VAL A 164 -13.55 -7.70 -56.92
N THR A 165 -14.59 -8.53 -56.99
CA THR A 165 -15.00 -9.15 -58.26
C THR A 165 -15.89 -8.19 -59.05
N THR A 166 -15.50 -7.92 -60.29
CA THR A 166 -16.15 -6.93 -61.17
C THR A 166 -16.72 -7.54 -62.45
N VAL A 167 -17.77 -6.94 -62.99
CA VAL A 167 -18.42 -7.36 -64.26
C VAL A 167 -18.73 -6.14 -65.15
N SER A 168 -18.81 -6.35 -66.47
CA SER A 168 -19.23 -5.33 -67.44
C SER A 168 -20.74 -5.08 -67.37
N PRO A 169 -21.27 -3.87 -67.61
CA PRO A 169 -22.71 -3.63 -67.75
C PRO A 169 -23.35 -4.44 -68.89
N THR A 170 -22.55 -4.87 -69.87
CA THR A 170 -22.99 -5.71 -71.01
C THR A 170 -22.93 -7.21 -70.72
N ALA A 171 -22.47 -7.64 -69.53
CA ALA A 171 -22.52 -9.04 -69.15
C ALA A 171 -23.95 -9.47 -68.84
N THR A 172 -24.24 -10.75 -69.01
CA THR A 172 -25.57 -11.31 -68.72
C THR A 172 -25.75 -11.55 -67.22
N VAL A 173 -26.99 -11.53 -66.75
CA VAL A 173 -27.30 -11.87 -65.34
C VAL A 173 -26.80 -13.29 -65.01
N ALA A 174 -26.92 -14.25 -65.92
CA ALA A 174 -26.43 -15.61 -65.72
C ALA A 174 -24.91 -15.69 -65.48
N GLU A 175 -24.12 -14.85 -66.13
CA GLU A 175 -22.67 -14.78 -65.90
C GLU A 175 -22.33 -14.20 -64.53
N ALA A 176 -23.03 -13.14 -64.08
CA ALA A 176 -22.85 -12.61 -62.74
C ALA A 176 -23.29 -13.58 -61.65
N VAL A 177 -24.42 -14.28 -61.83
CA VAL A 177 -24.89 -15.29 -60.87
C VAL A 177 -23.89 -16.44 -60.74
N ARG A 178 -23.32 -16.90 -61.86
CA ARG A 178 -22.27 -17.92 -61.84
C ARG A 178 -21.04 -17.43 -61.09
N CYS A 179 -20.60 -16.20 -61.36
CA CYS A 179 -19.48 -15.58 -60.68
C CYS A 179 -19.70 -15.47 -59.16
N MET A 180 -20.91 -15.07 -58.77
CA MET A 180 -21.33 -15.01 -57.37
C MET A 180 -21.33 -16.39 -56.69
N ALA A 181 -21.84 -17.42 -57.38
CA ALA A 181 -21.92 -18.79 -56.87
C ALA A 181 -20.53 -19.44 -56.74
N GLU A 182 -19.71 -19.39 -57.78
CA GLU A 182 -18.36 -20.01 -57.83
C GLU A 182 -17.42 -19.38 -56.79
N ARG A 183 -17.44 -18.05 -56.68
CA ARG A 183 -16.58 -17.29 -55.74
C ARG A 183 -17.20 -17.14 -54.35
N ARG A 184 -18.41 -17.66 -54.13
CA ARG A 184 -19.18 -17.56 -52.87
C ARG A 184 -19.35 -16.12 -52.37
N ILE A 185 -19.46 -15.16 -53.30
CA ILE A 185 -19.65 -13.73 -52.99
C ILE A 185 -21.12 -13.34 -53.12
N SER A 186 -21.57 -12.39 -52.30
CA SER A 186 -22.98 -11.94 -52.28
C SER A 186 -23.27 -10.82 -53.28
N CYS A 187 -22.26 -10.31 -53.98
CA CYS A 187 -22.32 -9.15 -54.84
C CYS A 187 -21.24 -9.16 -55.92
N VAL A 188 -21.51 -8.48 -57.04
CA VAL A 188 -20.49 -8.07 -58.01
C VAL A 188 -20.61 -6.57 -58.25
N VAL A 189 -19.47 -5.91 -58.40
CA VAL A 189 -19.40 -4.48 -58.75
C VAL A 189 -19.41 -4.34 -60.26
N VAL A 190 -20.30 -3.51 -60.79
CA VAL A 190 -20.42 -3.28 -62.24
C VAL A 190 -19.53 -2.10 -62.60
N MET A 191 -18.59 -2.33 -63.51
CA MET A 191 -17.56 -1.39 -63.91
C MET A 191 -17.67 -1.08 -65.40
N GLU A 192 -17.54 0.19 -65.76
CA GLU A 192 -17.36 0.64 -67.14
C GLU A 192 -16.01 1.37 -67.23
N GLY A 193 -14.99 0.68 -67.74
CA GLY A 193 -13.59 1.10 -67.58
C GLY A 193 -13.18 1.10 -66.10
N GLU A 194 -12.63 2.22 -65.63
CA GLU A 194 -12.23 2.42 -64.21
C GLU A 194 -13.36 2.98 -63.32
N ARG A 195 -14.55 3.23 -63.88
CA ARG A 195 -15.66 3.86 -63.17
C ARG A 195 -16.64 2.81 -62.65
N ILE A 196 -17.01 2.96 -61.38
CA ILE A 196 -18.12 2.21 -60.76
C ILE A 196 -19.44 2.75 -61.34
N VAL A 197 -20.16 1.93 -62.10
CA VAL A 197 -21.46 2.28 -62.71
C VAL A 197 -22.65 1.63 -62.01
N GLY A 198 -22.42 0.57 -61.25
CA GLY A 198 -23.48 -0.06 -60.47
C GLY A 198 -22.98 -1.21 -59.61
N MET A 199 -23.92 -1.84 -58.91
CA MET A 199 -23.68 -3.05 -58.13
C MET A 199 -24.85 -4.01 -58.34
N PHE A 200 -24.54 -5.29 -58.49
CA PHE A 200 -25.54 -6.34 -58.63
C PHE A 200 -25.44 -7.31 -57.44
N THR A 201 -26.58 -7.60 -56.84
CA THR A 201 -26.68 -8.34 -55.58
C THR A 201 -27.69 -9.48 -55.66
N GLU A 202 -27.66 -10.42 -54.69
CA GLU A 202 -28.66 -11.49 -54.57
C GLU A 202 -30.11 -10.95 -54.56
N ARG A 203 -30.31 -9.76 -53.96
CA ARG A 203 -31.61 -9.08 -53.92
C ARG A 203 -32.04 -8.59 -55.30
N ASP A 204 -31.12 -8.06 -56.11
CA ASP A 204 -31.44 -7.58 -57.47
C ASP A 204 -31.83 -8.75 -58.37
N LEU A 205 -31.15 -9.90 -58.25
CA LEU A 205 -31.53 -11.14 -58.93
C LEU A 205 -32.98 -11.54 -58.60
N LEU A 206 -33.32 -11.59 -57.31
CA LEU A 206 -34.65 -12.05 -56.90
C LEU A 206 -35.75 -11.05 -57.25
N THR A 207 -35.50 -9.75 -57.05
CA THR A 207 -36.54 -8.72 -57.19
C THR A 207 -36.71 -8.19 -58.62
N ARG A 208 -35.65 -8.10 -59.42
CA ARG A 208 -35.67 -7.46 -60.75
C ARG A 208 -35.54 -8.44 -61.91
N VAL A 209 -35.22 -9.71 -61.62
CA VAL A 209 -35.10 -10.78 -62.63
C VAL A 209 -36.14 -11.86 -62.36
N ILE A 210 -36.09 -12.51 -61.19
CA ILE A 210 -36.99 -13.64 -60.88
C ILE A 210 -38.43 -13.18 -60.66
N ALA A 211 -38.67 -12.17 -59.82
CA ALA A 211 -40.01 -11.67 -59.55
C ALA A 211 -40.66 -10.97 -60.77
N GLU A 212 -39.85 -10.36 -61.64
CA GLU A 212 -40.29 -9.72 -62.89
C GLU A 212 -40.31 -10.68 -64.09
N GLN A 213 -40.01 -11.97 -63.89
CA GLN A 213 -40.02 -13.02 -64.92
C GLN A 213 -39.12 -12.76 -66.13
N LYS A 214 -37.98 -12.09 -65.92
CA LYS A 214 -36.97 -11.88 -66.97
C LYS A 214 -36.08 -13.11 -67.12
N ASP A 215 -35.65 -13.40 -68.35
CA ASP A 215 -34.72 -14.51 -68.64
C ASP A 215 -33.28 -14.12 -68.22
N PRO A 216 -32.67 -14.79 -67.22
CA PRO A 216 -31.32 -14.48 -66.76
C PRO A 216 -30.24 -14.65 -67.84
N LYS A 217 -30.49 -15.46 -68.88
CA LYS A 217 -29.51 -15.70 -69.96
C LYS A 217 -29.50 -14.59 -71.02
N ARG A 218 -30.56 -13.78 -71.08
CA ARG A 218 -30.72 -12.71 -72.09
C ARG A 218 -30.69 -11.31 -71.48
N THR A 219 -31.03 -11.20 -70.20
CA THR A 219 -31.06 -9.92 -69.48
C THR A 219 -29.64 -9.46 -69.18
N LEU A 220 -29.33 -8.21 -69.54
CA LEU A 220 -28.04 -7.59 -69.25
C LEU A 220 -28.01 -7.06 -67.81
N ILE A 221 -26.84 -7.12 -67.17
CA ILE A 221 -26.67 -6.62 -65.80
C ILE A 221 -26.97 -5.12 -65.72
N GLY A 222 -26.58 -4.34 -66.74
CA GLY A 222 -26.84 -2.90 -66.80
C GLY A 222 -28.32 -2.53 -66.70
N GLU A 223 -29.22 -3.42 -67.12
CA GLU A 223 -30.68 -3.21 -67.05
C GLU A 223 -31.26 -3.46 -65.66
N VAL A 224 -30.57 -4.24 -64.81
CA VAL A 224 -31.09 -4.72 -63.53
C VAL A 224 -30.23 -4.34 -62.33
N MET A 225 -29.01 -3.83 -62.51
CA MET A 225 -28.12 -3.39 -61.44
C MET A 225 -28.64 -2.20 -60.65
N THR A 226 -28.18 -2.04 -59.42
CA THR A 226 -28.39 -0.81 -58.65
C THR A 226 -27.34 0.23 -59.04
N GLY A 227 -27.74 1.28 -59.77
CA GLY A 227 -26.82 2.29 -60.32
C GLY A 227 -26.22 3.29 -59.32
N SER A 228 -26.88 3.56 -58.19
CA SER A 228 -26.34 4.43 -57.14
C SER A 228 -25.56 3.62 -56.11
N VAL A 229 -24.30 3.27 -56.42
CA VAL A 229 -23.42 2.57 -55.46
C VAL A 229 -23.04 3.53 -54.32
N LYS A 230 -23.25 3.08 -53.08
CA LYS A 230 -22.81 3.82 -51.90
C LYS A 230 -21.34 3.52 -51.64
N THR A 231 -20.53 4.56 -51.55
CA THR A 231 -19.09 4.48 -51.35
C THR A 231 -18.66 5.01 -49.99
N ILE A 232 -17.47 4.61 -49.56
CA ILE A 232 -16.82 5.12 -48.36
C ILE A 232 -15.30 5.23 -48.58
N PRO A 233 -14.63 6.33 -48.18
CA PRO A 233 -13.17 6.43 -48.20
C PRO A 233 -12.50 5.38 -47.29
N LEU A 234 -11.32 4.88 -47.66
CA LEU A 234 -10.56 3.94 -46.81
C LEU A 234 -10.07 4.52 -45.48
N SER A 235 -9.91 5.85 -45.38
CA SER A 235 -9.51 6.56 -44.16
C SER A 235 -10.68 6.88 -43.22
N GLN A 236 -11.88 6.37 -43.51
CA GLN A 236 -13.02 6.52 -42.61
C GLN A 236 -13.03 5.39 -41.60
N SER A 237 -13.63 5.64 -40.43
CA SER A 237 -13.76 4.62 -39.42
C SER A 237 -14.79 3.55 -39.78
N VAL A 238 -14.58 2.35 -39.25
CA VAL A 238 -15.53 1.22 -39.29
C VAL A 238 -16.90 1.64 -38.73
N PHE A 239 -16.93 2.50 -37.71
CA PHE A 239 -18.18 3.08 -37.18
C PHE A 239 -18.94 3.88 -38.25
N SER A 240 -18.25 4.76 -38.98
CA SER A 240 -18.83 5.56 -40.06
C SER A 240 -19.34 4.69 -41.20
N ALA A 241 -18.66 3.57 -41.49
CA ALA A 241 -19.13 2.56 -42.44
C ALA A 241 -20.46 1.92 -41.98
N GLY A 242 -20.54 1.49 -40.72
CA GLY A 242 -21.76 0.92 -40.14
C GLY A 242 -22.95 1.89 -40.18
N LYS A 243 -22.73 3.16 -39.80
CA LYS A 243 -23.75 4.21 -39.87
C LYS A 243 -24.21 4.47 -41.31
N THR A 244 -23.28 4.54 -42.25
CA THR A 244 -23.58 4.76 -43.68
C THR A 244 -24.38 3.60 -44.27
N MET A 245 -24.04 2.36 -43.92
CA MET A 245 -24.81 1.16 -44.29
C MET A 245 -26.24 1.22 -43.75
N ALA A 246 -26.42 1.53 -42.46
CA ALA A 246 -27.72 1.62 -41.83
C ALA A 246 -28.60 2.73 -42.44
N MET A 247 -28.05 3.93 -42.61
CA MET A 247 -28.77 5.08 -43.19
C MET A 247 -29.18 4.84 -44.64
N ALA A 248 -28.32 4.20 -45.43
CA ALA A 248 -28.61 3.90 -46.83
C ALA A 248 -29.45 2.61 -47.03
N GLY A 249 -29.69 1.84 -45.96
CA GLY A 249 -30.40 0.56 -46.04
C GLY A 249 -29.65 -0.49 -46.86
N VAL A 250 -28.33 -0.39 -46.93
CA VAL A 250 -27.45 -1.31 -47.69
C VAL A 250 -26.61 -2.15 -46.74
N ARG A 251 -26.19 -3.33 -47.19
CA ARG A 251 -25.39 -4.27 -46.38
C ARG A 251 -23.89 -4.27 -46.72
N ARG A 252 -23.51 -3.42 -47.67
CA ARG A 252 -22.19 -3.38 -48.28
C ARG A 252 -21.93 -1.99 -48.85
N LEU A 253 -20.68 -1.53 -48.75
CA LEU A 253 -20.22 -0.26 -49.31
C LEU A 253 -18.99 -0.53 -50.16
N ALA A 254 -18.91 0.12 -51.32
CA ALA A 254 -17.68 0.13 -52.11
C ALA A 254 -16.67 1.07 -51.42
N VAL A 255 -15.50 0.55 -51.11
CA VAL A 255 -14.42 1.36 -50.52
C VAL A 255 -13.65 2.02 -51.64
N THR A 256 -13.41 3.31 -51.53
CA THR A 256 -12.73 4.11 -52.55
C THR A 256 -11.48 4.78 -52.04
N ASP A 257 -10.43 4.77 -52.87
CA ASP A 257 -9.20 5.55 -52.69
C ASP A 257 -9.10 6.59 -53.81
N GLU A 258 -9.07 7.88 -53.45
CA GLU A 258 -9.04 8.98 -54.43
C GLU A 258 -10.11 8.85 -55.55
N GLY A 259 -11.28 8.27 -55.24
CA GLY A 259 -12.37 8.06 -56.19
C GLY A 259 -12.28 6.78 -57.05
N ARG A 260 -11.22 5.98 -56.90
CA ARG A 260 -11.08 4.65 -57.51
C ARG A 260 -11.52 3.56 -56.56
N LEU A 261 -11.99 2.43 -57.08
CA LEU A 261 -12.37 1.26 -56.26
C LEU A 261 -11.13 0.65 -55.60
N ALA A 262 -11.10 0.69 -54.26
CA ALA A 262 -10.01 0.14 -53.45
C ALA A 262 -10.41 -1.19 -52.77
N GLY A 263 -11.71 -1.40 -52.53
CA GLY A 263 -12.19 -2.59 -51.85
C GLY A 263 -13.70 -2.60 -51.70
N ILE A 264 -14.20 -3.57 -50.92
CA ILE A 264 -15.59 -3.61 -50.46
C ILE A 264 -15.58 -3.91 -48.95
N ILE A 265 -16.48 -3.26 -48.22
CA ILE A 265 -16.73 -3.56 -46.81
C ILE A 265 -18.18 -4.00 -46.64
N THR A 266 -18.38 -5.06 -45.87
CA THR A 266 -19.68 -5.69 -45.60
C THR A 266 -20.01 -5.66 -44.12
N GLN A 267 -21.29 -5.90 -43.78
CA GLN A 267 -21.69 -6.02 -42.37
C GLN A 267 -20.97 -7.15 -41.62
N THR A 268 -20.56 -8.22 -42.31
CA THR A 268 -19.76 -9.29 -41.68
C THR A 268 -18.40 -8.77 -41.27
N ASP A 269 -17.73 -8.01 -42.14
CA ASP A 269 -16.42 -7.42 -41.87
C ASP A 269 -16.48 -6.47 -40.65
N LEU A 270 -17.56 -5.68 -40.54
CA LEU A 270 -17.80 -4.81 -39.37
C LEU A 270 -17.96 -5.59 -38.06
N LEU A 271 -18.71 -6.70 -38.09
CA LEU A 271 -18.93 -7.56 -36.93
C LEU A 271 -17.64 -8.28 -36.49
N ASP A 272 -16.84 -8.73 -37.46
CA ASP A 272 -15.56 -9.39 -37.20
C ASP A 272 -14.53 -8.43 -36.60
N ALA A 273 -14.52 -7.15 -37.03
CA ALA A 273 -13.72 -6.10 -36.41
C ALA A 273 -14.17 -5.81 -34.97
N MET A 274 -15.48 -5.62 -34.75
CA MET A 274 -16.07 -5.41 -33.42
C MET A 274 -15.71 -6.50 -32.41
N ARG A 275 -15.81 -7.76 -32.81
CA ARG A 275 -15.46 -8.88 -31.92
C ARG A 275 -13.98 -8.85 -31.54
N ARG A 276 -13.07 -8.64 -32.52
CA ARG A 276 -11.63 -8.59 -32.26
C ARG A 276 -11.28 -7.51 -31.25
N GLN A 277 -11.82 -6.30 -31.41
CA GLN A 277 -11.61 -5.20 -30.46
C GLN A 277 -12.12 -5.55 -29.06
N LEU A 278 -13.31 -6.15 -28.93
CA LEU A 278 -13.88 -6.55 -27.65
C LEU A 278 -13.08 -7.65 -26.95
N GLU A 279 -12.58 -8.62 -27.70
CA GLU A 279 -11.70 -9.66 -27.17
C GLU A 279 -10.36 -9.08 -26.71
N ASP A 280 -9.80 -8.13 -27.46
CA ASP A 280 -8.56 -7.46 -27.11
C ASP A 280 -8.71 -6.56 -25.87
N GLU A 281 -9.81 -5.82 -25.75
CA GLU A 281 -10.15 -5.04 -24.55
C GLU A 281 -10.31 -5.95 -23.32
N GLU A 282 -11.01 -7.07 -23.45
CA GLU A 282 -11.21 -8.02 -22.35
C GLU A 282 -9.90 -8.73 -21.96
N ARG A 283 -9.06 -9.08 -22.95
CA ARG A 283 -7.71 -9.60 -22.69
C ARG A 283 -6.84 -8.58 -21.98
N ALA A 284 -6.84 -7.33 -22.42
CA ALA A 284 -6.08 -6.24 -21.79
C ALA A 284 -6.55 -6.01 -20.34
N ARG A 285 -7.86 -6.01 -20.09
CA ARG A 285 -8.45 -5.88 -18.75
C ARG A 285 -8.07 -7.05 -17.85
N ARG A 286 -8.18 -8.29 -18.34
CA ARG A 286 -7.78 -9.50 -17.59
C ARG A 286 -6.29 -9.45 -17.27
N GLN A 287 -5.46 -9.09 -18.25
CA GLN A 287 -4.02 -8.94 -18.04
C GLN A 287 -3.69 -7.86 -17.01
N ALA A 288 -4.38 -6.72 -17.00
CA ALA A 288 -4.21 -5.68 -15.99
C ALA A 288 -4.55 -6.16 -14.57
N LEU A 289 -5.61 -6.96 -14.42
CA LEU A 289 -5.98 -7.56 -13.12
C LEU A 289 -5.00 -8.65 -12.67
N GLU A 290 -4.51 -9.46 -13.59
CA GLU A 290 -3.55 -10.54 -13.34
C GLU A 290 -2.15 -10.02 -12.99
N THR A 291 -1.73 -8.90 -13.61
CA THR A 291 -0.44 -8.24 -13.35
C THR A 291 -0.46 -7.28 -12.17
N SER A 292 -1.65 -6.94 -11.66
CA SER A 292 -1.79 -6.08 -10.49
C SER A 292 -1.14 -6.70 -9.24
N GLU A 293 -0.32 -5.91 -8.56
CA GLU A 293 0.24 -6.28 -7.26
C GLU A 293 -0.79 -6.19 -6.12
N SER A 294 -1.92 -5.51 -6.35
CA SER A 294 -3.00 -5.39 -5.37
C SER A 294 -3.90 -6.62 -5.42
N SER A 295 -4.29 -7.14 -4.24
CA SER A 295 -5.24 -8.24 -4.15
C SER A 295 -6.63 -7.78 -4.58
N VAL A 296 -7.17 -8.42 -5.61
CA VAL A 296 -8.49 -8.14 -6.20
C VAL A 296 -9.27 -9.44 -6.33
N PHE A 297 -10.51 -9.42 -5.86
CA PHE A 297 -11.40 -10.58 -5.93
C PHE A 297 -12.85 -10.17 -6.19
N THR A 298 -13.65 -11.13 -6.67
CA THR A 298 -15.09 -10.98 -6.88
C THR A 298 -15.84 -12.10 -6.18
N LEU A 299 -16.97 -11.75 -5.58
CA LEU A 299 -17.86 -12.64 -4.85
C LEU A 299 -19.23 -12.70 -5.52
N ASP A 300 -19.89 -13.85 -5.45
CA ASP A 300 -21.31 -13.98 -5.79
C ASP A 300 -22.23 -13.50 -4.65
N SER A 301 -23.55 -13.60 -4.85
CA SER A 301 -24.57 -13.23 -3.86
C SER A 301 -24.54 -14.09 -2.58
N HIS A 302 -23.82 -15.21 -2.58
CA HIS A 302 -23.64 -16.12 -1.45
C HIS A 302 -22.23 -16.00 -0.82
N ALA A 303 -21.49 -14.93 -1.15
CA ALA A 303 -20.13 -14.69 -0.70
C ALA A 303 -19.13 -15.80 -1.08
N ARG A 304 -19.32 -16.43 -2.24
CA ARG A 304 -18.35 -17.37 -2.84
C ARG A 304 -17.46 -16.64 -3.83
N ILE A 305 -16.18 -16.98 -3.83
CA ILE A 305 -15.20 -16.35 -4.71
C ILE A 305 -15.44 -16.82 -6.15
N THR A 306 -15.73 -15.90 -7.05
CA THR A 306 -15.90 -16.17 -8.49
C THR A 306 -14.65 -15.77 -9.28
N TYR A 307 -13.84 -14.88 -8.72
CA TYR A 307 -12.57 -14.46 -9.27
C TYR A 307 -11.63 -14.05 -8.15
N ALA A 308 -10.34 -14.37 -8.28
CA ALA A 308 -9.26 -13.87 -7.46
C ALA A 308 -8.03 -13.72 -8.35
N ASN A 309 -7.26 -12.65 -8.17
CA ASN A 309 -6.01 -12.46 -8.92
C ASN A 309 -4.80 -13.12 -8.19
N PRO A 310 -3.62 -13.22 -8.83
CA PRO A 310 -2.45 -13.84 -8.23
C PRO A 310 -1.99 -13.18 -6.92
N ALA A 311 -2.19 -11.86 -6.79
CA ALA A 311 -1.90 -11.15 -5.56
C ALA A 311 -2.78 -11.60 -4.39
N THR A 312 -4.06 -11.89 -4.61
CA THR A 312 -4.95 -12.46 -3.57
C THR A 312 -4.48 -13.83 -3.10
N ALA A 313 -4.07 -14.72 -4.00
CA ALA A 313 -3.58 -16.05 -3.65
C ALA A 313 -2.28 -15.98 -2.81
N ARG A 314 -1.33 -15.13 -3.23
CA ARG A 314 -0.09 -14.89 -2.49
C ARG A 314 -0.35 -14.34 -1.09
N LEU A 315 -1.23 -13.33 -0.98
CA LEU A 315 -1.56 -12.70 0.29
C LEU A 315 -2.12 -13.70 1.31
N LEU A 316 -3.00 -14.61 0.87
CA LEU A 316 -3.61 -15.63 1.74
C LEU A 316 -2.70 -16.85 1.97
N GLY A 317 -1.55 -16.94 1.30
CA GLY A 317 -0.63 -18.08 1.39
C GLY A 317 -1.15 -19.33 0.68
N VAL A 318 -1.96 -19.18 -0.37
CA VAL A 318 -2.53 -20.30 -1.13
C VAL A 318 -1.67 -20.61 -2.35
N VAL A 319 -1.23 -21.86 -2.49
CA VAL A 319 -0.35 -22.32 -3.59
C VAL A 319 -1.08 -22.39 -4.92
N GLU A 320 -2.28 -22.99 -4.94
CA GLU A 320 -3.11 -23.09 -6.15
C GLU A 320 -4.32 -22.17 -6.05
N ARG A 321 -4.32 -21.10 -6.85
CA ARG A 321 -5.41 -20.10 -6.90
C ARG A 321 -6.77 -20.73 -7.17
N ASP A 322 -6.83 -21.77 -8.00
CA ASP A 322 -8.10 -22.40 -8.40
C ASP A 322 -8.83 -23.04 -7.21
N THR A 323 -8.12 -23.33 -6.11
CA THR A 323 -8.73 -23.78 -4.85
C THR A 323 -9.55 -22.69 -4.15
N LEU A 324 -9.31 -21.41 -4.48
CA LEU A 324 -10.12 -20.29 -3.99
C LEU A 324 -11.42 -20.16 -4.78
N ILE A 325 -11.46 -20.55 -6.04
CA ILE A 325 -12.62 -20.35 -6.90
C ILE A 325 -13.75 -21.30 -6.48
N GLY A 326 -14.94 -20.74 -6.21
CA GLY A 326 -16.10 -21.45 -5.67
C GLY A 326 -16.09 -21.64 -4.14
N ALA A 327 -14.94 -21.45 -3.50
CA ALA A 327 -14.78 -21.51 -2.05
C ALA A 327 -15.51 -20.34 -1.36
N ARG A 328 -15.83 -20.52 -0.08
CA ARG A 328 -16.47 -19.45 0.71
C ARG A 328 -15.42 -18.39 1.03
N PHE A 329 -15.77 -17.11 0.91
CA PHE A 329 -14.86 -16.02 1.21
C PHE A 329 -14.39 -16.07 2.68
N LEU A 330 -13.06 -16.05 2.89
CA LEU A 330 -12.40 -16.11 4.21
C LEU A 330 -12.95 -17.23 5.12
N GLU A 331 -12.73 -18.48 4.70
CA GLU A 331 -13.06 -19.69 5.48
C GLU A 331 -12.45 -19.70 6.89
N GLU A 332 -12.99 -20.55 7.78
CA GLU A 332 -12.62 -20.67 9.20
C GLU A 332 -11.11 -20.71 9.46
N ARG A 333 -10.34 -21.39 8.60
CA ARG A 333 -8.89 -21.51 8.72
C ARG A 333 -8.12 -20.19 8.76
N PHE A 334 -8.68 -19.12 8.18
CA PHE A 334 -8.03 -17.81 8.13
C PHE A 334 -8.27 -16.96 9.38
N TRP A 335 -9.09 -17.41 10.33
CA TRP A 335 -9.47 -16.65 11.51
C TRP A 335 -8.83 -17.22 12.78
N PRO A 336 -7.88 -16.49 13.41
CA PRO A 336 -7.35 -16.85 14.73
C PRO A 336 -8.45 -16.83 15.80
N ASP A 337 -9.38 -15.88 15.68
CA ASP A 337 -10.57 -15.74 16.54
C ASP A 337 -11.86 -15.91 15.71
N PRO A 338 -12.59 -17.02 15.87
CA PRO A 338 -13.83 -17.28 15.15
C PRO A 338 -14.94 -16.24 15.37
N SER A 339 -14.91 -15.48 16.47
CA SER A 339 -15.94 -14.49 16.78
C SER A 339 -15.95 -13.32 15.79
N GLN A 340 -14.78 -12.95 15.28
CA GLN A 340 -14.61 -11.84 14.33
C GLN A 340 -15.23 -12.13 12.96
N ARG A 341 -15.28 -13.41 12.57
CA ARG A 341 -15.92 -13.84 11.32
C ARG A 341 -17.42 -13.57 11.32
N SER A 342 -18.10 -13.85 12.43
CA SER A 342 -19.56 -13.65 12.55
C SER A 342 -19.95 -12.18 12.37
N LEU A 343 -19.13 -11.27 12.91
CA LEU A 343 -19.30 -9.82 12.75
C LEU A 343 -19.18 -9.35 11.29
N LEU A 344 -18.27 -9.97 10.51
CA LEU A 344 -18.14 -9.69 9.08
C LEU A 344 -19.38 -10.19 8.31
N GLU A 345 -19.84 -11.40 8.57
CA GLU A 345 -21.00 -11.99 7.88
C GLU A 345 -22.29 -11.20 8.15
N GLU A 346 -22.47 -10.66 9.35
CA GLU A 346 -23.60 -9.81 9.69
C GLU A 346 -23.52 -8.45 9.00
N SER A 347 -22.33 -7.85 8.94
CA SER A 347 -22.12 -6.60 8.22
C SER A 347 -22.32 -6.74 6.71
N LEU A 348 -21.97 -7.87 6.10
CA LEU A 348 -22.20 -8.11 4.67
C LEU A 348 -23.69 -8.08 4.30
N LYS A 349 -24.59 -8.29 5.26
CA LYS A 349 -26.04 -8.25 5.07
C LYS A 349 -26.61 -6.83 5.18
N GLN A 350 -25.90 -5.89 5.78
CA GLN A 350 -26.30 -4.49 5.93
C GLN A 350 -25.51 -3.64 4.92
N LYS A 351 -26.16 -2.70 4.21
CA LYS A 351 -25.57 -1.91 3.10
C LYS A 351 -24.11 -1.50 3.40
N ALA A 352 -23.15 -2.02 2.62
CA ALA A 352 -21.72 -1.79 2.84
C ALA A 352 -21.22 -0.49 2.15
N PRO A 353 -20.55 0.40 2.91
CA PRO A 353 -19.51 1.24 2.33
C PRO A 353 -18.23 1.46 3.17
N ASP A 354 -18.06 0.87 4.36
CA ASP A 354 -16.87 1.15 5.19
C ASP A 354 -15.76 0.09 5.05
N PRO A 355 -14.49 0.51 4.86
CA PRO A 355 -13.35 -0.39 5.00
C PRO A 355 -13.28 -1.01 6.39
N ARG A 356 -12.86 -2.26 6.45
CA ARG A 356 -12.74 -3.01 7.71
C ARG A 356 -11.35 -3.58 7.89
N GLU A 357 -10.75 -3.31 9.03
CA GLU A 357 -9.55 -4.03 9.46
C GLU A 357 -9.93 -5.42 9.94
N LEU A 358 -9.21 -6.43 9.46
CA LEU A 358 -9.38 -7.83 9.83
C LEU A 358 -8.03 -8.37 10.35
N HIS A 359 -8.10 -9.16 11.42
CA HIS A 359 -6.98 -9.94 11.91
C HIS A 359 -7.15 -11.38 11.44
N LEU A 360 -6.33 -11.77 10.48
CA LEU A 360 -6.34 -13.07 9.83
C LEU A 360 -5.02 -13.80 10.09
N GLN A 361 -4.97 -15.03 9.63
CA GLN A 361 -3.73 -15.79 9.45
C GLN A 361 -3.68 -16.35 8.04
N THR A 362 -2.49 -16.50 7.49
CA THR A 362 -2.27 -17.21 6.22
C THR A 362 -2.56 -18.71 6.39
N VAL A 363 -2.65 -19.47 5.28
CA VAL A 363 -2.76 -20.94 5.35
C VAL A 363 -1.60 -21.57 6.15
N GLY A 364 -0.42 -20.95 6.16
CA GLY A 364 0.74 -21.40 6.94
C GLY A 364 0.73 -20.98 8.42
N GLY A 365 -0.34 -20.35 8.91
CA GLY A 365 -0.46 -19.90 10.31
C GLY A 365 0.27 -18.59 10.63
N GLN A 366 0.85 -17.90 9.64
CA GLN A 366 1.48 -16.60 9.87
C GLN A 366 0.41 -15.51 10.10
N PRO A 367 0.60 -14.60 11.08
CA PRO A 367 -0.34 -13.52 11.34
C PRO A 367 -0.42 -12.56 10.14
N LEU A 368 -1.63 -12.12 9.82
CA LEU A 368 -1.94 -11.32 8.65
C LEU A 368 -2.97 -10.26 9.01
N PHE A 369 -2.58 -8.98 8.97
CA PHE A 369 -3.51 -7.86 9.16
C PHE A 369 -3.89 -7.29 7.80
N VAL A 370 -5.19 -7.24 7.50
CA VAL A 370 -5.67 -6.75 6.22
C VAL A 370 -6.80 -5.73 6.36
N VAL A 371 -6.85 -4.78 5.44
CA VAL A 371 -8.01 -3.91 5.25
C VAL A 371 -8.85 -4.44 4.09
N LEU A 372 -10.09 -4.81 4.39
CA LEU A 372 -11.09 -5.29 3.45
C LEU A 372 -11.93 -4.12 2.95
N PHE A 373 -12.00 -3.97 1.62
CA PHE A 373 -12.93 -3.08 0.93
C PHE A 373 -13.88 -3.90 0.06
N LEU A 374 -15.18 -3.60 0.12
CA LEU A 374 -16.21 -4.29 -0.66
C LEU A 374 -17.21 -3.31 -1.26
N VAL A 375 -17.52 -3.51 -2.55
CA VAL A 375 -18.50 -2.74 -3.30
C VAL A 375 -19.58 -3.71 -3.82
N PRO A 376 -20.87 -3.48 -3.51
CA PRO A 376 -21.94 -4.34 -4.00
C PRO A 376 -22.19 -4.13 -5.50
N VAL A 377 -22.26 -5.23 -6.24
CA VAL A 377 -22.65 -5.26 -7.66
C VAL A 377 -24.14 -5.49 -7.74
N ARG A 378 -24.86 -4.58 -8.41
CA ARG A 378 -26.32 -4.65 -8.54
C ARG A 378 -26.76 -4.99 -9.96
N SER A 379 -27.80 -5.78 -10.08
CA SER A 379 -28.53 -6.01 -11.33
C SER A 379 -29.44 -4.82 -11.67
N ALA A 380 -29.96 -4.77 -12.90
CA ALA A 380 -30.80 -3.67 -13.40
C ALA A 380 -32.13 -3.50 -12.62
N ASP A 381 -32.60 -4.54 -11.95
CA ASP A 381 -33.74 -4.54 -11.03
C ASP A 381 -33.37 -4.09 -9.59
N GLY A 382 -32.12 -3.69 -9.36
CA GLY A 382 -31.60 -3.19 -8.08
C GLY A 382 -31.16 -4.25 -7.08
N ARG A 383 -31.31 -5.55 -7.39
CA ARG A 383 -30.87 -6.65 -6.52
C ARG A 383 -29.36 -6.79 -6.51
N ILE A 384 -28.77 -7.27 -5.41
CA ILE A 384 -27.32 -7.49 -5.30
C ILE A 384 -27.00 -8.83 -5.95
N LYS A 385 -26.16 -8.81 -7.00
CA LYS A 385 -25.66 -10.01 -7.69
C LYS A 385 -24.39 -10.57 -7.05
N GLY A 386 -23.64 -9.72 -6.35
CA GLY A 386 -22.36 -10.08 -5.75
C GLY A 386 -21.60 -8.86 -5.23
N TYR A 387 -20.31 -9.04 -4.97
CA TYR A 387 -19.43 -7.99 -4.46
C TYR A 387 -18.10 -7.99 -5.20
N HIS A 388 -17.55 -6.80 -5.48
CA HIS A 388 -16.15 -6.64 -5.86
C HIS A 388 -15.37 -6.16 -4.64
N GLY A 389 -14.18 -6.70 -4.42
CA GLY A 389 -13.40 -6.35 -3.24
C GLY A 389 -11.89 -6.40 -3.44
N THR A 390 -11.22 -5.76 -2.49
CA THR A 390 -9.76 -5.77 -2.38
C THR A 390 -9.36 -6.05 -0.94
N LEU A 391 -8.26 -6.79 -0.76
CA LEU A 391 -7.58 -6.94 0.52
C LEU A 391 -6.26 -6.18 0.45
N ARG A 392 -6.01 -5.30 1.42
CA ARG A 392 -4.72 -4.63 1.53
C ARG A 392 -3.97 -5.16 2.73
N ASP A 393 -2.75 -5.66 2.52
CA ASP A 393 -1.84 -6.01 3.60
C ASP A 393 -1.43 -4.74 4.36
N VAL A 394 -1.63 -4.74 5.68
CA VAL A 394 -1.17 -3.71 6.62
C VAL A 394 -0.37 -4.33 7.77
N THR A 395 0.09 -5.58 7.59
CA THR A 395 0.82 -6.34 8.62
C THR A 395 2.08 -5.62 9.04
N ARG A 396 2.87 -5.12 8.08
CA ARG A 396 4.13 -4.42 8.38
C ARG A 396 3.87 -3.14 9.19
N GLU A 397 2.88 -2.36 8.79
CA GLU A 397 2.48 -1.13 9.48
C GLU A 397 1.98 -1.40 10.89
N LYS A 398 1.08 -2.37 11.07
CA LYS A 398 0.53 -2.73 12.39
C LYS A 398 1.58 -3.31 13.33
N MET A 399 2.51 -4.11 12.82
CA MET A 399 3.62 -4.65 13.63
C MET A 399 4.60 -3.54 14.02
N SER A 400 4.91 -2.62 13.11
CA SER A 400 5.79 -1.47 13.41
C SER A 400 5.16 -0.51 14.43
N GLU A 401 3.85 -0.28 14.35
CA GLU A 401 3.09 0.54 15.30
C GLU A 401 3.16 -0.06 16.71
N ARG A 402 2.89 -1.36 16.86
CA ARG A 402 3.01 -2.07 18.14
C ARG A 402 4.43 -2.07 18.70
N GLU A 403 5.44 -2.23 17.85
CA GLU A 403 6.84 -2.16 18.26
C GLU A 403 7.23 -0.76 18.74
N LEU A 404 6.74 0.29 18.07
CA LEU A 404 6.96 1.68 18.48
C LEU A 404 6.29 1.98 19.82
N GLU A 405 5.04 1.54 20.02
CA GLU A 405 4.33 1.68 21.31
C GLU A 405 5.10 0.99 22.44
N ARG A 406 5.64 -0.22 22.20
CA ARG A 406 6.48 -0.96 23.14
C ARG A 406 7.76 -0.19 23.49
N ASN A 407 8.49 0.28 22.47
CA ASN A 407 9.72 1.04 22.66
C ASN A 407 9.49 2.35 23.42
N TYR A 408 8.40 3.06 23.11
CA TYR A 408 8.01 4.27 23.81
C TYR A 408 7.69 4.00 25.28
N ALA A 409 6.90 2.96 25.57
CA ALA A 409 6.60 2.54 26.94
C ALA A 409 7.87 2.16 27.73
N ALA A 410 8.81 1.45 27.09
CA ALA A 410 10.10 1.08 27.67
C ALA A 410 10.96 2.32 27.99
N GLN A 411 11.11 3.25 27.04
CA GLN A 411 11.90 4.46 27.20
C GLN A 411 11.32 5.36 28.30
N ARG A 412 10.00 5.50 28.36
CA ARG A 412 9.31 6.25 29.43
C ARG A 412 9.58 5.63 30.80
N ALA A 413 9.38 4.32 30.95
CA ALA A 413 9.65 3.63 32.21
C ALA A 413 11.12 3.80 32.65
N PHE A 414 12.06 3.67 31.71
CA PHE A 414 13.48 3.84 32.01
C PHE A 414 13.83 5.28 32.43
N SER A 415 13.25 6.29 31.77
CA SER A 415 13.42 7.71 32.11
C SER A 415 12.89 8.04 33.52
N GLU A 416 11.71 7.52 33.88
CA GLU A 416 11.13 7.68 35.21
C GLU A 416 12.03 7.06 36.29
N LEU A 417 12.54 5.85 36.05
CA LEU A 417 13.48 5.16 36.95
C LEU A 417 14.80 5.93 37.11
N LEU A 418 15.40 6.38 36.01
CA LEU A 418 16.64 7.16 36.01
C LEU A 418 16.46 8.47 36.80
N THR A 419 15.38 9.21 36.54
CA THR A 419 15.10 10.49 37.20
C THR A 419 14.96 10.28 38.71
N LYS A 420 14.18 9.28 39.14
CA LYS A 420 14.03 8.96 40.56
C LYS A 420 15.35 8.55 41.20
N SER A 421 16.19 7.83 40.45
CA SER A 421 17.49 7.37 40.93
C SER A 421 18.49 8.49 41.18
N LEU A 422 18.29 9.70 40.64
CA LEU A 422 19.19 10.86 40.83
C LEU A 422 18.79 11.74 42.03
N GLU A 423 17.64 11.46 42.65
CA GLU A 423 17.18 12.17 43.85
C GLU A 423 17.97 11.74 45.10
N ASP A 424 18.04 12.64 46.09
CA ASP A 424 18.72 12.40 47.37
C ASP A 424 17.75 11.71 48.35
N LEU A 425 17.40 10.45 48.06
CA LEU A 425 16.45 9.64 48.84
C LEU A 425 17.15 8.52 49.60
N PRO A 426 16.52 7.89 50.60
CA PRO A 426 17.03 6.63 51.16
C PRO A 426 17.06 5.54 50.08
N LEU A 427 18.10 4.69 50.11
CA LEU A 427 18.28 3.61 49.13
C LEU A 427 17.03 2.70 49.03
N ASP A 428 16.47 2.31 50.17
CA ASP A 428 15.30 1.41 50.21
C ASP A 428 14.07 2.03 49.53
N THR A 429 13.92 3.36 49.58
CA THR A 429 12.85 4.08 48.88
C THR A 429 13.02 4.02 47.36
N ILE A 430 14.26 4.13 46.87
CA ILE A 430 14.56 4.01 45.45
C ILE A 430 14.28 2.58 44.99
N LEU A 431 14.75 1.57 45.73
CA LEU A 431 14.52 0.16 45.37
C LEU A 431 13.03 -0.20 45.32
N GLN A 432 12.24 0.31 46.26
CA GLN A 432 10.78 0.11 46.25
C GLN A 432 10.11 0.73 45.01
N PHE A 433 10.49 1.96 44.65
CA PHE A 433 9.96 2.61 43.46
C PHE A 433 10.26 1.83 42.17
N PHE A 434 11.44 1.22 42.08
CA PHE A 434 11.81 0.41 40.91
C PHE A 434 10.86 -0.76 40.71
N LEU A 435 10.57 -1.51 41.77
CA LEU A 435 9.62 -2.63 41.72
C LEU A 435 8.23 -2.17 41.29
N GLU A 436 7.70 -1.13 41.91
CA GLU A 436 6.36 -0.62 41.63
C GLU A 436 6.21 -0.11 40.19
N ARG A 437 7.25 0.49 39.62
CA ARG A 437 7.23 0.95 38.21
C ARG A 437 7.36 -0.21 37.22
N LEU A 438 8.26 -1.15 37.47
CA LEU A 438 8.50 -2.29 36.56
C LEU A 438 7.26 -3.17 36.40
N VAL A 439 6.61 -3.47 37.51
CA VAL A 439 5.41 -4.30 37.55
C VAL A 439 4.22 -3.65 36.83
N ALA A 440 4.20 -2.31 36.73
CA ALA A 440 3.16 -1.57 36.05
C ALA A 440 3.35 -1.45 34.52
N VAL A 441 4.46 -1.97 33.95
CA VAL A 441 4.73 -1.88 32.51
C VAL A 441 3.83 -2.88 31.73
N PRO A 442 2.88 -2.40 30.91
CA PRO A 442 1.81 -3.26 30.38
C PRO A 442 2.28 -4.41 29.49
N TRP A 443 3.34 -4.20 28.70
CA TRP A 443 3.80 -5.17 27.71
C TRP A 443 4.70 -6.26 28.29
N LEU A 444 5.22 -6.11 29.52
CA LEU A 444 5.98 -7.17 30.20
C LEU A 444 5.07 -8.27 30.75
N MET A 445 3.74 -8.04 30.78
CA MET A 445 2.72 -8.99 31.23
C MET A 445 3.02 -9.63 32.61
N LEU A 446 3.73 -8.88 33.47
CA LEU A 446 4.11 -9.32 34.81
C LEU A 446 2.88 -9.45 35.70
N GLN A 447 2.96 -10.33 36.69
CA GLN A 447 2.05 -10.27 37.83
C GLN A 447 2.39 -9.06 38.69
N ASP A 448 1.42 -8.59 39.46
CA ASP A 448 1.57 -7.45 40.36
C ASP A 448 2.44 -7.78 41.59
N ARG A 449 3.63 -8.40 41.43
CA ARG A 449 4.47 -8.96 42.50
C ARG A 449 5.97 -8.95 42.15
N GLY A 450 6.82 -8.68 43.14
CA GLY A 450 8.28 -8.74 42.98
C GLY A 450 9.08 -8.47 44.25
N LEU A 451 10.40 -8.66 44.20
CA LEU A 451 11.34 -8.30 45.27
C LEU A 451 12.72 -7.90 44.74
N ILE A 452 13.45 -7.13 45.54
CA ILE A 452 14.88 -6.85 45.36
C ILE A 452 15.62 -7.21 46.65
N ALA A 453 16.64 -8.06 46.51
CA ALA A 453 17.53 -8.45 47.60
C ALA A 453 18.96 -8.02 47.29
N LEU A 454 19.67 -7.47 48.28
CA LEU A 454 21.07 -7.04 48.14
C LEU A 454 22.00 -8.00 48.86
N THR A 455 23.20 -8.18 48.34
CA THR A 455 24.23 -9.02 48.94
C THR A 455 24.80 -8.37 50.20
N ASP A 456 24.84 -9.10 51.30
CA ASP A 456 25.53 -8.71 52.54
C ASP A 456 27.02 -9.09 52.42
N GLU A 457 27.91 -8.11 52.43
CA GLU A 457 29.37 -8.31 52.28
C GLU A 457 29.97 -9.18 53.40
N ALA A 458 29.37 -9.22 54.59
CA ALA A 458 29.90 -9.98 55.73
C ALA A 458 29.52 -11.47 55.67
N THR A 459 28.34 -11.78 55.13
CA THR A 459 27.79 -13.15 55.17
C THR A 459 27.70 -13.80 53.78
N GLY A 460 27.73 -13.01 52.70
CA GLY A 460 27.48 -13.48 51.34
C GLY A 460 26.02 -13.83 51.06
N GLU A 461 25.12 -13.66 52.03
CA GLU A 461 23.69 -13.90 51.86
C GLU A 461 23.00 -12.71 51.19
N LEU A 462 21.90 -12.96 50.47
CA LEU A 462 21.04 -11.90 49.97
C LEU A 462 20.02 -11.52 51.04
N VAL A 463 19.91 -10.23 51.34
CA VAL A 463 18.92 -9.67 52.27
C VAL A 463 17.90 -8.89 51.47
N VAL A 464 16.61 -9.21 51.63
CA VAL A 464 15.52 -8.49 50.94
C VAL A 464 15.45 -7.06 51.47
N ARG A 465 15.53 -6.09 50.56
CA ARG A 465 15.49 -4.64 50.86
C ARG A 465 14.22 -3.97 50.37
N ALA A 466 13.61 -4.51 49.31
CA ALA A 466 12.32 -4.04 48.80
C ALA A 466 11.46 -5.21 48.33
N HIS A 467 10.14 -5.09 48.46
CA HIS A 467 9.18 -6.09 47.98
C HIS A 467 7.86 -5.45 47.58
N HIS A 468 7.14 -6.08 46.66
CA HIS A 468 5.86 -5.62 46.15
C HIS A 468 4.84 -6.76 46.18
N ASN A 469 3.76 -6.56 46.93
CA ASN A 469 2.57 -7.43 46.98
C ASN A 469 2.86 -8.94 47.19
N LEU A 470 3.87 -9.28 48.01
CA LEU A 470 4.19 -10.65 48.37
C LEU A 470 3.35 -11.15 49.55
N ASP A 471 3.00 -12.44 49.54
CA ASP A 471 2.37 -13.11 50.69
C ASP A 471 3.31 -13.04 51.92
N PRO A 472 2.82 -12.68 53.13
CA PRO A 472 3.62 -12.62 54.35
C PRO A 472 4.41 -13.90 54.66
N ALA A 473 3.88 -15.06 54.28
CA ALA A 473 4.58 -16.35 54.42
C ALA A 473 5.80 -16.46 53.50
N VAL A 474 5.74 -15.87 52.30
CA VAL A 474 6.86 -15.81 51.36
C VAL A 474 7.85 -14.75 51.80
N GLN A 475 7.38 -13.57 52.25
CA GLN A 475 8.24 -12.49 52.74
C GLN A 475 9.13 -12.94 53.90
N SER A 476 8.56 -13.64 54.89
CA SER A 476 9.31 -14.15 56.05
C SER A 476 10.35 -15.22 55.68
N ARG A 477 10.01 -16.12 54.75
CA ARG A 477 10.93 -17.19 54.30
C ARG A 477 12.00 -16.70 53.34
N CYS A 478 11.73 -15.65 52.57
CA CYS A 478 12.67 -15.04 51.63
C CYS A 478 13.46 -13.88 52.22
N ALA A 479 13.27 -13.51 53.50
CA ALA A 479 13.92 -12.33 54.09
C ALA A 479 15.47 -12.38 54.02
N ARG A 480 16.03 -13.58 54.18
CA ARG A 480 17.45 -13.89 53.92
C ARG A 480 17.51 -15.09 53.00
N ILE A 481 18.26 -14.96 51.90
CA ILE A 481 18.36 -15.99 50.86
C ILE A 481 19.81 -16.43 50.77
N THR A 482 20.04 -17.71 50.98
CA THR A 482 21.34 -18.35 50.78
C THR A 482 21.60 -18.54 49.28
N PRO A 483 22.77 -18.14 48.76
CA PRO A 483 23.15 -18.39 47.37
C PRO A 483 23.05 -19.88 47.01
N GLY A 484 22.52 -20.19 45.83
CA GLY A 484 22.34 -21.54 45.31
C GLY A 484 21.07 -22.29 45.71
N CYS A 485 20.35 -21.89 46.76
CA CYS A 485 19.20 -22.66 47.28
C CYS A 485 17.90 -22.44 46.48
N CYS A 486 17.43 -21.20 46.33
CA CYS A 486 16.23 -20.90 45.53
C CYS A 486 16.58 -20.28 44.15
N LEU A 487 15.57 -19.95 43.33
CA LEU A 487 15.78 -19.28 42.03
C LEU A 487 16.61 -17.98 42.16
N CYS A 488 16.29 -17.14 43.15
CA CYS A 488 17.05 -15.92 43.42
C CYS A 488 18.49 -16.25 43.85
N GLY A 489 18.66 -17.26 44.72
CA GLY A 489 19.96 -17.73 45.17
C GLY A 489 20.82 -18.27 44.03
N ARG A 490 20.23 -19.01 43.09
CA ARG A 490 20.93 -19.50 41.88
C ARG A 490 21.35 -18.35 40.97
N ALA A 491 20.47 -17.38 40.74
CA ALA A 491 20.82 -16.18 39.97
C ALA A 491 22.00 -15.43 40.60
N ALA A 492 22.04 -15.31 41.94
CA ALA A 492 23.18 -14.71 42.63
C ALA A 492 24.47 -15.56 42.56
N ALA A 493 24.36 -16.89 42.68
CA ALA A 493 25.54 -17.76 42.64
C ALA A 493 26.15 -17.85 41.23
N MET A 494 25.31 -17.84 40.19
CA MET A 494 25.75 -17.94 38.80
C MET A 494 26.13 -16.59 38.20
N GLY A 495 25.57 -15.49 38.71
CA GLY A 495 25.73 -14.17 38.09
C GLY A 495 25.01 -14.06 36.74
N GLU A 496 24.08 -14.97 36.44
CA GLU A 496 23.29 -14.99 35.22
C GLU A 496 21.79 -14.95 35.55
N MET A 497 20.99 -14.48 34.59
CA MET A 497 19.54 -14.46 34.73
C MET A 497 18.98 -15.88 34.75
N VAL A 498 18.08 -16.13 35.70
CA VAL A 498 17.35 -17.40 35.83
C VAL A 498 15.88 -17.15 35.53
N PHE A 499 15.32 -17.89 34.57
CA PHE A 499 13.91 -17.83 34.19
C PHE A 499 13.23 -19.19 34.44
N SER A 500 11.99 -19.16 34.92
CA SER A 500 11.10 -20.32 34.98
C SER A 500 9.67 -19.89 34.61
N ASP A 501 8.95 -20.70 33.83
CA ASP A 501 7.60 -20.39 33.33
C ASP A 501 6.48 -20.90 34.26
N ARG A 502 6.82 -21.66 35.31
CA ARG A 502 5.89 -22.35 36.21
C ARG A 502 6.55 -22.74 37.54
N LEU A 503 5.75 -23.22 38.49
CA LEU A 503 6.25 -23.84 39.74
C LEU A 503 6.87 -25.22 39.48
N ASP A 504 8.17 -25.25 39.19
CA ASP A 504 8.97 -26.46 38.99
C ASP A 504 9.68 -26.97 40.27
N GLU A 505 10.43 -28.07 40.14
CA GLU A 505 11.24 -28.65 41.24
C GLU A 505 12.26 -27.67 41.82
N GLN A 506 12.57 -26.60 41.09
CA GLN A 506 13.54 -25.60 41.49
C GLN A 506 12.95 -24.55 42.46
N HIS A 507 11.66 -24.64 42.77
CA HIS A 507 10.96 -23.83 43.77
C HIS A 507 10.99 -24.48 45.16
N GLU A 508 12.05 -24.22 45.92
CA GLU A 508 12.23 -24.74 47.29
C GLU A 508 11.27 -24.12 48.32
N ILE A 509 10.83 -22.88 48.09
CA ILE A 509 9.92 -22.15 48.99
C ILE A 509 8.50 -22.24 48.44
N ARG A 510 7.68 -23.14 48.98
CA ARG A 510 6.26 -23.30 48.65
C ARG A 510 5.36 -23.01 49.84
N CYS A 511 4.23 -22.32 49.63
CA CYS A 511 3.18 -22.11 50.64
C CYS A 511 1.83 -22.64 50.15
N ALA A 512 0.91 -22.92 51.07
CA ALA A 512 -0.38 -23.56 50.75
C ALA A 512 -1.31 -22.69 49.88
N SER A 513 -1.08 -21.36 49.85
CA SER A 513 -1.81 -20.36 49.05
C SER A 513 -1.18 -20.09 47.67
N MET A 514 -0.10 -20.79 47.30
CA MET A 514 0.69 -20.46 46.12
C MET A 514 0.05 -21.00 44.83
N GLU A 515 -0.48 -20.10 44.01
CA GLU A 515 -0.93 -20.41 42.64
C GLU A 515 0.26 -20.61 41.70
N ASP A 516 0.06 -21.34 40.61
CA ASP A 516 1.11 -21.61 39.62
C ASP A 516 1.52 -20.33 38.88
N HIS A 517 2.83 -20.06 38.81
CA HIS A 517 3.41 -18.82 38.27
C HIS A 517 4.86 -19.04 37.83
N GLY A 518 5.38 -18.11 37.03
CA GLY A 518 6.79 -18.08 36.63
C GLY A 518 7.57 -16.94 37.28
N HIS A 519 8.88 -16.88 37.02
CA HIS A 519 9.79 -15.85 37.52
C HIS A 519 10.84 -15.42 36.51
N TYR A 520 11.14 -14.14 36.52
CA TYR A 520 12.44 -13.60 36.11
C TYR A 520 13.28 -13.28 37.34
N CYS A 521 14.41 -13.95 37.54
CA CYS A 521 15.40 -13.64 38.58
C CYS A 521 16.66 -13.07 37.93
N LEU A 522 16.88 -11.77 38.07
CA LEU A 522 17.94 -11.03 37.40
C LEU A 522 19.02 -10.57 38.39
N PRO A 523 20.29 -10.94 38.21
CA PRO A 523 21.38 -10.45 39.06
C PRO A 523 21.70 -8.98 38.75
N ILE A 524 21.97 -8.21 39.81
CA ILE A 524 22.45 -6.83 39.72
C ILE A 524 23.97 -6.88 39.79
N LEU A 525 24.62 -6.66 38.65
CA LEU A 525 26.06 -6.86 38.48
C LEU A 525 26.82 -5.54 38.50
N SER A 526 27.88 -5.50 39.29
CA SER A 526 28.91 -4.45 39.25
C SER A 526 30.17 -4.97 38.57
N PRO A 527 30.76 -4.22 37.62
CA PRO A 527 32.05 -4.57 37.03
C PRO A 527 33.18 -4.67 38.07
N SER A 528 33.07 -3.96 39.19
CA SER A 528 34.11 -3.85 40.21
C SER A 528 33.91 -4.79 41.41
N ARG A 529 32.66 -5.15 41.72
CA ARG A 529 32.27 -5.83 42.97
C ARG A 529 31.50 -7.13 42.77
N GLY A 530 31.25 -7.55 41.53
CA GLY A 530 30.50 -8.77 41.23
C GLY A 530 29.00 -8.58 41.49
N VAL A 531 28.34 -9.60 42.07
CA VAL A 531 26.89 -9.60 42.29
C VAL A 531 26.54 -8.74 43.52
N LEU A 532 25.95 -7.57 43.27
CA LEU A 532 25.49 -6.65 44.31
C LEU A 532 24.11 -7.03 44.90
N GLY A 533 23.34 -7.82 44.15
CA GLY A 533 22.00 -8.23 44.55
C GLY A 533 21.25 -8.98 43.43
N VAL A 534 19.98 -9.28 43.66
CA VAL A 534 19.07 -9.93 42.70
C VAL A 534 17.71 -9.25 42.74
N MET A 535 17.15 -8.98 41.56
CA MET A 535 15.78 -8.53 41.34
C MET A 535 14.93 -9.67 40.82
N THR A 536 13.78 -9.93 41.45
CA THR A 536 12.87 -11.01 41.06
C THR A 536 11.49 -10.47 40.74
N LEU A 537 10.98 -10.80 39.56
CA LEU A 537 9.67 -10.40 39.05
C LEU A 537 8.84 -11.65 38.72
N TYR A 538 7.53 -11.61 39.00
CA TYR A 538 6.64 -12.74 38.84
C TYR A 538 5.89 -12.67 37.50
N THR A 539 5.72 -13.79 36.82
CA THR A 539 4.98 -13.92 35.55
C THR A 539 3.82 -14.90 35.69
N ARG A 540 2.88 -14.91 34.74
CA ARG A 540 1.81 -15.92 34.71
C ARG A 540 2.37 -17.29 34.33
N CYS A 541 1.69 -18.36 34.76
CA CYS A 541 2.04 -19.71 34.32
C CYS A 541 2.00 -19.81 32.78
N GLY A 542 3.06 -20.36 32.19
CA GLY A 542 3.21 -20.50 30.74
C GLY A 542 3.56 -19.20 30.02
N HIS A 543 4.14 -18.22 30.71
CA HIS A 543 4.63 -16.97 30.10
C HIS A 543 5.74 -17.27 29.07
N ASP A 544 5.57 -16.75 27.86
CA ASP A 544 6.56 -16.89 26.79
C ASP A 544 7.73 -15.94 27.01
N ARG A 545 8.94 -16.49 27.10
CA ARG A 545 10.16 -15.74 27.30
C ARG A 545 10.56 -15.00 26.02
N GLU A 546 10.56 -13.67 26.03
CA GLU A 546 10.92 -12.84 24.88
C GLU A 546 12.27 -12.10 25.03
N PRO A 547 13.13 -12.06 23.99
CA PRO A 547 14.42 -11.36 24.04
C PRO A 547 14.35 -9.86 24.38
N ALA A 548 13.26 -9.20 24.00
CA ALA A 548 13.07 -7.78 24.26
C ALA A 548 12.71 -7.49 25.74
N GLU A 549 12.01 -8.42 26.42
CA GLU A 549 11.80 -8.34 27.87
C GLU A 549 13.14 -8.42 28.61
N GLU A 550 13.96 -9.40 28.24
CA GLU A 550 15.27 -9.63 28.84
C GLU A 550 16.19 -8.41 28.68
N THR A 551 16.28 -7.88 27.47
CA THR A 551 17.13 -6.72 27.17
C THR A 551 16.72 -5.50 28.02
N PHE A 552 15.41 -5.27 28.16
CA PHE A 552 14.88 -4.18 28.98
C PHE A 552 15.17 -4.40 30.47
N LEU A 553 14.85 -5.58 31.01
CA LEU A 553 15.04 -5.89 32.43
C LEU A 553 16.52 -5.87 32.83
N LEU A 554 17.41 -6.40 31.99
CA LEU A 554 18.86 -6.33 32.19
C LEU A 554 19.38 -4.88 32.17
N SER A 555 18.85 -4.02 31.30
CA SER A 555 19.18 -2.60 31.27
C SER A 555 18.81 -1.92 32.58
N VAL A 556 17.66 -2.27 33.17
CA VAL A 556 17.22 -1.77 34.47
C VAL A 556 18.12 -2.29 35.61
N CYS A 557 18.57 -3.54 35.56
CA CYS A 557 19.58 -4.06 36.49
C CYS A 557 20.90 -3.29 36.41
N GLY A 558 21.35 -2.92 35.20
CA GLY A 558 22.53 -2.07 35.01
C GLY A 558 22.37 -0.68 35.64
N LEU A 559 21.18 -0.09 35.53
CA LEU A 559 20.86 1.17 36.18
C LEU A 559 20.87 1.04 37.72
N LEU A 560 20.25 -0.02 38.27
CA LEU A 560 20.30 -0.34 39.70
C LEU A 560 21.74 -0.52 40.22
N ALA A 561 22.60 -1.19 39.45
CA ALA A 561 24.01 -1.36 39.81
C ALA A 561 24.72 -0.02 39.97
N GLY A 562 24.52 0.90 39.02
CA GLY A 562 25.09 2.26 39.09
C GLY A 562 24.59 3.07 40.30
N VAL A 563 23.31 2.90 40.67
CA VAL A 563 22.77 3.50 41.90
C VAL A 563 23.49 2.97 43.14
N LEU A 564 23.61 1.65 43.27
CA LEU A 564 24.24 1.02 44.43
C LEU A 564 25.71 1.42 44.59
N GLU A 565 26.48 1.45 43.49
CA GLU A 565 27.88 1.89 43.50
C GLU A 565 28.04 3.34 43.96
N ARG A 566 27.13 4.22 43.52
CA ARG A 566 27.15 5.63 43.91
C ARG A 566 26.91 5.81 45.41
N TYR A 567 25.96 5.08 45.99
CA TYR A 567 25.69 5.13 47.43
C TYR A 567 26.88 4.65 48.25
N GLU A 568 27.57 3.61 47.78
CA GLU A 568 28.71 3.07 48.50
C GLU A 568 29.94 3.98 48.40
N THR A 569 30.17 4.59 47.22
CA THR A 569 31.21 5.61 47.03
C THR A 569 30.97 6.82 47.94
N GLN A 570 29.72 7.24 48.10
CA GLN A 570 29.36 8.32 49.03
C GLN A 570 29.69 7.98 50.49
N LYS A 571 29.48 6.73 50.93
CA LYS A 571 29.89 6.29 52.27
C LYS A 571 31.41 6.30 52.46
N GLN A 572 32.17 5.89 51.44
CA GLN A 572 33.63 5.83 51.51
C GLN A 572 34.28 7.22 51.54
N ILE A 573 33.78 8.18 50.76
CA ILE A 573 34.26 9.58 50.79
C ILE A 573 34.04 10.20 52.18
N GLN A 574 32.95 9.82 52.87
CA GLN A 574 32.67 10.29 54.23
C GLN A 574 33.64 9.73 55.29
N SER A 575 34.37 8.64 55.02
CA SER A 575 35.29 8.03 56.01
C SER A 575 36.75 8.50 55.91
N LEU A 576 37.13 9.27 54.88
CA LEU A 576 38.54 9.54 54.51
C LEU A 576 39.06 10.98 54.74
N ALA A 577 38.34 11.89 55.41
CA ALA A 577 38.76 13.30 55.57
C ALA A 577 39.81 13.55 56.69
N ARG A 578 40.87 14.33 56.33
CA ARG A 578 42.16 14.72 56.97
C ARG A 578 42.17 15.26 58.42
N PHE A 579 43.39 15.44 58.99
CA PHE A 579 43.66 15.95 60.35
C PHE A 579 43.02 17.35 60.61
N PRO A 580 42.35 17.57 61.76
CA PRO A 580 41.52 18.77 62.05
C PRO A 580 42.21 20.16 62.04
N GLY A 581 43.54 20.21 62.10
CA GLY A 581 44.31 21.46 62.18
C GLY A 581 44.67 22.08 60.82
N GLU A 582 44.65 21.28 59.75
CA GLU A 582 45.04 21.70 58.39
C GLU A 582 43.84 21.79 57.45
N ASP A 583 42.64 21.50 57.95
CA ASP A 583 41.43 21.49 57.14
C ASP A 583 41.01 22.93 56.80
N PRO A 584 40.95 23.30 55.50
CA PRO A 584 40.46 24.61 55.08
C PRO A 584 38.96 24.80 55.36
N ALA A 585 38.26 23.75 55.80
CA ALA A 585 36.84 23.76 56.13
C ALA A 585 36.64 23.92 57.67
N PRO A 586 35.57 24.62 58.14
CA PRO A 586 35.21 24.69 59.56
C PRO A 586 35.23 23.32 60.27
N VAL A 587 36.03 23.14 61.31
CA VAL A 587 35.99 21.95 62.17
C VAL A 587 35.71 22.38 63.60
N LEU A 588 34.63 21.87 64.20
CA LEU A 588 34.31 22.07 65.62
C LEU A 588 34.26 20.74 66.37
N ARG A 589 34.51 20.77 67.67
CA ARG A 589 34.28 19.64 68.58
C ARG A 589 33.30 20.08 69.65
N VAL A 590 32.26 19.28 69.90
CA VAL A 590 31.21 19.61 70.87
C VAL A 590 31.00 18.43 71.83
N ALA A 591 31.06 18.72 73.13
CA ALA A 591 30.84 17.75 74.21
C ALA A 591 29.37 17.32 74.31
N ALA A 592 29.12 16.22 75.03
CA ALA A 592 27.77 15.68 75.25
C ALA A 592 26.79 16.66 75.91
N ASP A 593 27.28 17.64 76.67
CA ASP A 593 26.47 18.69 77.31
C ASP A 593 26.17 19.88 76.38
N GLY A 594 26.75 19.88 75.17
CA GLY A 594 26.64 20.92 74.16
C GLY A 594 27.77 21.96 74.20
N THR A 595 28.79 21.79 75.02
CA THR A 595 29.94 22.72 75.13
C THR A 595 30.89 22.59 73.94
N ILE A 596 31.31 23.70 73.33
CA ILE A 596 32.24 23.72 72.19
C ILE A 596 33.69 23.60 72.70
N LEU A 597 34.30 22.44 72.51
CA LEU A 597 35.64 22.08 73.00
C LEU A 597 36.80 22.50 72.09
N TYR A 598 36.53 22.63 70.78
CA TYR A 598 37.54 22.98 69.78
C TYR A 598 36.87 23.62 68.58
N ALA A 599 37.56 24.57 67.95
CA ALA A 599 37.23 25.12 66.65
C ALA A 599 38.52 25.46 65.91
N ASN A 600 38.65 25.05 64.65
CA ASN A 600 39.77 25.48 63.81
C ASN A 600 39.56 26.92 63.30
N ALA A 601 40.58 27.52 62.68
CA ALA A 601 40.51 28.89 62.17
C ALA A 601 39.37 29.08 61.15
N ALA A 602 39.06 28.04 60.36
CA ALA A 602 37.97 28.08 59.39
C ALA A 602 36.56 28.07 60.03
N ALA A 603 36.44 27.73 61.32
CA ALA A 603 35.17 27.69 62.07
C ALA A 603 34.78 29.00 62.75
N GLU A 604 35.65 30.02 62.73
CA GLU A 604 35.38 31.35 63.30
C GLU A 604 34.09 32.02 62.75
N PRO A 605 33.74 31.92 61.45
CA PRO A 605 32.47 32.43 60.94
C PRO A 605 31.24 31.72 61.49
N VAL A 606 31.35 30.42 61.85
CA VAL A 606 30.25 29.63 62.42
C VAL A 606 30.02 29.98 63.89
N LEU A 607 31.09 30.22 64.64
CA LEU A 607 31.03 30.69 66.04
C LEU A 607 30.43 32.10 66.15
N ALA A 608 30.90 33.02 65.31
CA ALA A 608 30.38 34.39 65.24
C ALA A 608 28.86 34.42 64.95
N LEU A 609 28.41 33.44 64.18
CA LEU A 609 27.04 33.28 63.72
C LEU A 609 26.11 32.67 64.78
N TRP A 610 26.65 31.83 65.66
CA TRP A 610 25.94 31.40 66.87
C TRP A 610 25.95 32.44 67.98
N GLY A 611 26.76 33.51 67.84
CA GLY A 611 27.03 34.46 68.91
C GLY A 611 27.66 33.77 70.12
N ARG A 612 28.49 32.74 69.85
CA ARG A 612 29.13 31.89 70.87
C ARG A 612 30.64 31.88 70.70
N HIS A 613 31.34 31.63 71.80
CA HIS A 613 32.79 31.43 71.82
C HIS A 613 33.16 29.98 72.12
N LEU A 614 34.46 29.66 72.05
CA LEU A 614 34.98 28.42 72.61
C LEU A 614 34.59 28.32 74.09
N ASP A 615 34.39 27.11 74.59
CA ASP A 615 33.94 26.80 75.95
C ASP A 615 32.53 27.29 76.31
N GLU A 616 31.78 27.83 75.34
CA GLU A 616 30.36 28.13 75.48
C GLU A 616 29.47 27.02 74.88
N ARG A 617 28.20 27.03 75.29
CA ARG A 617 27.22 26.05 74.80
C ARG A 617 26.74 26.42 73.41
N CYS A 618 26.78 25.47 72.47
CA CYS A 618 26.21 25.63 71.13
C CYS A 618 24.68 25.81 71.18
N PRO A 619 24.03 26.28 70.10
CA PRO A 619 22.59 26.46 70.06
C PRO A 619 21.82 25.17 70.39
N GLU A 620 20.65 25.30 71.02
CA GLU A 620 19.86 24.15 71.51
C GLU A 620 19.54 23.12 70.41
N ASP A 621 19.29 23.57 69.18
CA ASP A 621 19.08 22.68 68.04
C ASP A 621 20.32 21.83 67.72
N THR A 622 21.51 22.42 67.80
CA THR A 622 22.78 21.72 67.55
C THR A 622 23.12 20.81 68.73
N ALA A 623 22.90 21.26 69.97
CA ALA A 623 23.11 20.45 71.18
C ALA A 623 22.20 19.22 71.21
N ARG A 624 20.93 19.36 70.79
CA ARG A 624 19.99 18.24 70.64
C ARG A 624 20.51 17.21 69.63
N ILE A 625 20.96 17.68 68.46
CA ILE A 625 21.49 16.80 67.42
C ILE A 625 22.78 16.10 67.86
N VAL A 626 23.67 16.81 68.58
CA VAL A 626 24.89 16.23 69.18
C VAL A 626 24.52 15.13 70.18
N GLY A 627 23.49 15.35 71.01
CA GLY A 627 22.97 14.33 71.93
C GLY A 627 22.39 13.11 71.20
N GLU A 628 21.60 13.31 70.14
CA GLU A 628 21.05 12.24 69.31
C GLU A 628 22.15 11.43 68.59
N VAL A 629 23.18 12.12 68.08
CA VAL A 629 24.33 11.52 67.39
C VAL A 629 25.21 10.71 68.35
N LEU A 630 25.41 11.19 69.59
CA LEU A 630 26.13 10.44 70.62
C LEU A 630 25.36 9.23 71.15
N GLN A 631 24.05 9.33 71.30
CA GLN A 631 23.21 8.22 71.75
C GLN A 631 23.10 7.12 70.69
N SER A 632 22.97 7.52 69.41
CA SER A 632 22.87 6.57 68.30
C SER A 632 24.23 5.98 67.88
N GLY A 633 25.33 6.68 68.16
CA GLY A 633 26.67 6.32 67.69
C GLY A 633 26.83 6.44 66.17
N GLN A 634 25.84 6.99 65.46
CA GLN A 634 25.86 7.11 64.01
C GLN A 634 26.23 8.53 63.57
N THR A 635 27.04 8.64 62.51
CA THR A 635 27.35 9.92 61.89
C THR A 635 26.09 10.54 61.30
N ARG A 636 25.96 11.87 61.38
CA ARG A 636 24.81 12.59 60.83
C ARG A 636 25.26 13.85 60.11
N LYS A 637 24.62 14.17 59.00
CA LYS A 637 24.84 15.41 58.27
C LYS A 637 23.73 16.40 58.58
N ILE A 638 24.09 17.67 58.80
CA ILE A 638 23.15 18.77 59.03
C ILE A 638 23.50 19.95 58.14
N ASP A 639 22.49 20.52 57.49
CA ASP A 639 22.65 21.76 56.72
C ASP A 639 22.17 22.93 57.58
N VAL A 640 23.04 23.92 57.80
CA VAL A 640 22.76 25.13 58.57
C VAL A 640 22.70 26.32 57.60
N VAL A 641 21.54 26.97 57.54
CA VAL A 641 21.26 28.09 56.60
C VAL A 641 21.28 29.40 57.35
N VAL A 642 22.13 30.34 56.93
CA VAL A 642 22.29 31.63 57.64
C VAL A 642 22.68 32.75 56.71
N ALA A 643 21.99 33.89 56.82
CA ALA A 643 22.23 35.09 56.02
C ALA A 643 22.44 34.79 54.52
N ASN A 644 21.64 33.87 53.97
CA ASN A 644 21.66 33.43 52.57
C ASN A 644 22.88 32.55 52.15
N ARG A 645 23.66 32.04 53.10
CA ARG A 645 24.74 31.06 52.93
C ARG A 645 24.35 29.71 53.55
N VAL A 646 24.82 28.61 52.97
CA VAL A 646 24.52 27.24 53.41
C VAL A 646 25.82 26.56 53.82
N PHE A 647 25.90 26.13 55.07
CA PHE A 647 26.99 25.33 55.61
C PHE A 647 26.51 23.90 55.85
N SER A 648 27.17 22.93 55.22
CA SER A 648 26.89 21.50 55.43
C SER A 648 27.85 20.98 56.47
N LEU A 649 27.37 20.67 57.68
CA LEU A 649 28.14 20.12 58.79
C LEU A 649 27.97 18.59 58.86
N PHE A 650 29.08 17.86 58.91
CA PHE A 650 29.12 16.41 59.15
C PHE A 650 29.47 16.15 60.62
N CYS A 651 28.53 15.60 61.36
CA CYS A 651 28.65 15.24 62.76
C CYS A 651 29.16 13.81 62.88
N ALA A 652 30.39 13.63 63.38
CA ALA A 652 30.98 12.33 63.64
C ALA A 652 31.12 12.10 65.16
N PRO A 653 30.39 11.14 65.76
CA PRO A 653 30.49 10.86 67.19
C PRO A 653 31.77 10.09 67.53
N LEU A 654 32.42 10.48 68.63
CA LEU A 654 33.41 9.68 69.33
C LEU A 654 32.82 9.30 70.69
N THR A 655 32.11 8.18 70.70
CA THR A 655 31.31 7.69 71.84
C THR A 655 32.16 7.36 73.07
N GLU A 656 33.39 6.85 72.90
CA GLU A 656 34.31 6.59 74.02
C GLU A 656 34.79 7.88 74.70
N GLU A 657 35.02 8.94 73.94
CA GLU A 657 35.52 10.24 74.44
C GLU A 657 34.39 11.27 74.72
N LYS A 658 33.13 10.90 74.51
CA LYS A 658 31.91 11.68 74.80
C LYS A 658 31.81 13.04 74.11
N TYR A 659 32.28 13.15 72.87
CA TYR A 659 32.11 14.36 72.04
C TYR A 659 31.82 14.02 70.58
N VAL A 660 31.36 15.03 69.83
CA VAL A 660 31.08 14.98 68.39
C VAL A 660 31.99 15.96 67.66
N ASN A 661 32.66 15.50 66.61
CA ASN A 661 33.35 16.39 65.67
C ASN A 661 32.35 16.84 64.59
N LEU A 662 32.29 18.14 64.32
CA LEU A 662 31.49 18.76 63.27
C LEU A 662 32.42 19.28 62.18
N TYR A 663 32.33 18.72 60.98
CA TYR A 663 33.11 19.16 59.81
C TYR A 663 32.21 19.92 58.84
N GLY A 664 32.42 21.21 58.67
CA GLY A 664 31.60 22.12 57.91
C GLY A 664 32.23 22.54 56.60
N ARG A 665 31.47 22.48 55.50
CA ARG A 665 31.85 23.09 54.21
C ARG A 665 30.80 24.11 53.82
N GLU A 666 31.22 25.30 53.37
CA GLU A 666 30.30 26.21 52.70
C GLU A 666 29.91 25.60 51.35
N VAL A 667 28.62 25.35 51.17
CA VAL A 667 28.07 24.74 49.96
C VAL A 667 27.11 25.70 49.25
N THR A 668 27.13 27.00 49.56
CA THR A 668 26.20 28.00 49.00
C THR A 668 26.22 28.03 47.47
N ALA A 669 27.40 28.19 46.86
CA ALA A 669 27.55 28.28 45.41
C ALA A 669 27.23 26.94 44.72
N GLU A 670 27.66 25.83 45.32
CA GLU A 670 27.42 24.48 44.81
C GLU A 670 25.95 24.08 44.89
N ARG A 671 25.24 24.43 45.98
CA ARG A 671 23.80 24.21 46.14
C ARG A 671 22.97 25.09 45.21
N ARG A 672 23.37 26.35 44.98
CA ARG A 672 22.71 27.23 44.00
C ARG A 672 22.92 26.71 42.57
N ALA A 673 24.16 26.41 42.19
CA ALA A 673 24.48 25.85 40.89
C ALA A 673 23.80 24.49 40.65
N GLN A 674 23.78 23.60 41.66
CA GLN A 674 23.04 22.32 41.56
C GLN A 674 21.53 22.54 41.42
N ARG A 675 20.96 23.52 42.12
CA ARG A 675 19.54 23.82 42.01
C ARG A 675 19.18 24.40 40.65
N GLU A 676 19.94 25.39 40.17
CA GLU A 676 19.78 25.98 38.84
C GLU A 676 19.99 24.94 37.75
N LEU A 677 21.02 24.10 37.85
CA LEU A 677 21.27 23.01 36.90
C LEU A 677 20.14 21.97 36.92
N ARG A 678 19.60 21.62 38.10
CA ARG A 678 18.45 20.71 38.22
C ARG A 678 17.18 21.32 37.66
N GLU A 679 16.91 22.59 37.95
CA GLU A 679 15.76 23.31 37.43
C GLU A 679 15.86 23.47 35.91
N LEU A 680 17.05 23.77 35.38
CA LEU A 680 17.31 23.89 33.94
C LEU A 680 17.26 22.53 33.25
N ASN A 681 17.86 21.48 33.82
CA ASN A 681 17.80 20.12 33.26
C ASN A 681 16.37 19.56 33.31
N ARG A 682 15.62 19.83 34.37
CA ARG A 682 14.21 19.44 34.46
C ARG A 682 13.38 20.20 33.43
N ALA A 683 13.52 21.53 33.36
CA ALA A 683 12.84 22.33 32.36
C ALA A 683 13.20 21.87 30.95
N LEU A 684 14.48 21.61 30.68
CA LEU A 684 14.94 21.09 29.38
C LEU A 684 14.35 19.71 29.07
N ALA A 685 14.35 18.78 30.04
CA ALA A 685 13.76 17.46 29.87
C ALA A 685 12.26 17.55 29.61
N GLU A 686 11.52 18.38 30.38
CA GLU A 686 10.10 18.66 30.17
C GLU A 686 9.86 19.26 28.78
N THR A 687 10.67 20.25 28.36
CA THR A 687 10.50 20.87 27.03
C THR A 687 10.84 19.89 25.91
N VAL A 688 11.86 19.04 26.07
CA VAL A 688 12.25 18.01 25.09
C VAL A 688 11.15 16.96 24.98
N GLU A 689 10.62 16.48 26.10
CA GLU A 689 9.52 15.51 26.13
C GLU A 689 8.26 16.11 25.50
N GLU A 690 7.88 17.34 25.87
CA GLU A 690 6.76 18.07 25.24
C GLU A 690 6.97 18.23 23.73
N LEU A 691 8.20 18.56 23.29
CA LEU A 691 8.52 18.72 21.87
C LEU A 691 8.50 17.38 21.12
N GLU A 692 8.94 16.30 21.76
CA GLU A 692 8.93 14.95 21.18
C GLU A 692 7.51 14.41 21.08
N VAL A 693 6.70 14.58 22.12
CA VAL A 693 5.27 14.23 22.14
C VAL A 693 4.53 15.04 21.10
N ALA A 694 4.68 16.37 21.08
CA ALA A 694 4.03 17.22 20.08
C ALA A 694 4.45 16.88 18.64
N ASN A 695 5.73 16.54 18.42
CA ASN A 695 6.18 16.06 17.11
C ASN A 695 5.60 14.69 16.75
N LEU A 696 5.48 13.78 17.71
CA LEU A 696 4.90 12.46 17.49
C LEU A 696 3.41 12.59 17.16
N GLU A 697 2.66 13.35 17.96
CA GLU A 697 1.24 13.63 17.73
C GLU A 697 1.00 14.29 16.37
N LEU A 698 1.81 15.28 15.99
CA LEU A 698 1.70 15.93 14.68
C LEU A 698 1.98 14.96 13.52
N ARG A 699 2.88 13.99 13.73
CA ARG A 699 3.22 12.96 12.74
C ARG A 699 2.15 11.91 12.61
N ASP A 700 1.63 11.41 13.73
CA ASP A 700 0.58 10.41 13.73
C ASP A 700 -0.71 11.02 13.19
N PHE A 701 -0.99 12.28 13.54
CA PHE A 701 -2.04 13.07 12.89
C PHE A 701 -1.84 13.16 11.36
N ALA A 702 -0.63 13.50 10.89
CA ALA A 702 -0.35 13.56 9.46
C ALA A 702 -0.46 12.19 8.76
N LYS A 703 -0.03 11.11 9.42
CA LYS A 703 -0.13 9.74 8.90
C LYS A 703 -1.57 9.25 8.82
N VAL A 704 -2.33 9.40 9.91
CA VAL A 704 -3.73 9.00 10.02
C VAL A 704 -4.56 9.76 8.99
N ILE A 705 -4.46 11.09 8.95
CA ILE A 705 -5.19 11.91 7.97
C ILE A 705 -4.82 11.51 6.55
N ALA A 706 -3.54 11.32 6.26
CA ALA A 706 -3.17 10.95 4.91
C ALA A 706 -3.66 9.55 4.54
N HIS A 707 -3.62 8.58 5.46
CA HIS A 707 -4.19 7.25 5.23
C HIS A 707 -5.70 7.31 4.98
N ASP A 708 -6.42 8.04 5.83
CA ASP A 708 -7.87 8.16 5.80
C ASP A 708 -8.36 8.98 4.62
N LEU A 709 -7.57 9.93 4.11
CA LEU A 709 -7.86 10.66 2.87
C LEU A 709 -7.43 9.88 1.62
N LYS A 710 -6.40 9.03 1.69
CA LYS A 710 -5.90 8.31 0.51
C LYS A 710 -6.90 7.27 0.00
N ALA A 711 -7.68 6.64 0.88
CA ALA A 711 -8.73 5.70 0.47
C ALA A 711 -9.89 6.37 -0.30
N PRO A 712 -10.58 7.41 0.22
CA PRO A 712 -11.66 8.08 -0.50
C PRO A 712 -11.16 8.82 -1.74
N VAL A 713 -9.97 9.41 -1.73
CA VAL A 713 -9.39 10.07 -2.92
C VAL A 713 -9.09 9.06 -4.03
N ARG A 714 -8.55 7.88 -3.68
CA ARG A 714 -8.38 6.78 -4.66
C ARG A 714 -9.73 6.26 -5.17
N ALA A 715 -10.71 6.11 -4.29
CA ALA A 715 -12.06 5.70 -4.71
C ALA A 715 -12.68 6.72 -5.68
N ILE A 716 -12.59 8.02 -5.40
CA ILE A 716 -13.03 9.10 -6.30
C ILE A 716 -12.25 9.03 -7.62
N GLY A 717 -10.94 8.78 -7.58
CA GLY A 717 -10.09 8.66 -8.77
C GLY A 717 -10.52 7.50 -9.66
N THR A 718 -10.69 6.32 -9.07
CA THR A 718 -11.17 5.13 -9.77
C THR A 718 -12.58 5.32 -10.32
N LEU A 719 -13.50 5.91 -9.54
CA LEU A 719 -14.87 6.17 -9.97
C LEU A 719 -14.93 7.19 -11.11
N THR A 720 -14.14 8.26 -11.04
CA THR A 720 -14.09 9.29 -12.09
C THR A 720 -13.45 8.74 -13.37
N GLN A 721 -12.44 7.88 -13.25
CA GLN A 721 -11.90 7.13 -14.39
C GLN A 721 -12.91 6.15 -14.99
N TRP A 722 -13.69 5.43 -14.17
CA TRP A 722 -14.76 4.56 -14.65
C TRP A 722 -15.87 5.35 -15.35
N ILE A 723 -16.33 6.46 -14.76
CA ILE A 723 -17.34 7.34 -15.37
C ILE A 723 -16.80 7.94 -16.68
N ALA A 724 -15.53 8.34 -16.72
CA ALA A 724 -14.92 8.82 -17.95
C ALA A 724 -14.88 7.71 -19.02
N ALA A 725 -14.47 6.49 -18.65
CA ALA A 725 -14.44 5.34 -19.56
C ALA A 725 -15.84 4.91 -20.05
N ASP A 726 -16.89 5.12 -19.26
CA ASP A 726 -18.27 4.72 -19.59
C ASP A 726 -19.10 5.82 -20.25
N CYS A 727 -18.79 7.10 -19.98
CA CYS A 727 -19.65 8.22 -20.32
C CYS A 727 -18.96 9.36 -21.07
N MET A 728 -17.63 9.34 -21.31
CA MET A 728 -16.94 10.47 -21.98
C MET A 728 -17.58 10.87 -23.30
N ASP A 729 -18.02 9.87 -24.05
CA ASP A 729 -18.54 10.04 -25.42
C ASP A 729 -19.96 10.60 -25.42
N ARG A 730 -20.65 10.52 -24.27
CA ARG A 730 -22.00 11.04 -24.04
C ARG A 730 -21.99 12.44 -23.45
N LEU A 731 -20.83 12.92 -23.00
CA LEU A 731 -20.64 14.29 -22.53
C LEU A 731 -20.50 15.23 -23.74
N ASP A 732 -21.00 16.45 -23.60
CA ASP A 732 -20.66 17.54 -24.52
C ASP A 732 -19.20 17.99 -24.29
N ASP A 733 -18.66 18.85 -25.15
CA ASP A 733 -17.26 19.30 -25.03
C ASP A 733 -16.95 19.90 -23.65
N ARG A 734 -17.94 20.62 -23.09
CA ARG A 734 -17.86 21.19 -21.75
C ARG A 734 -17.83 20.09 -20.67
N GLY A 735 -18.67 19.06 -20.78
CA GLY A 735 -18.65 17.91 -19.87
C GLY A 735 -17.34 17.12 -19.91
N ARG A 736 -16.74 16.94 -21.10
CA ARG A 736 -15.41 16.32 -21.25
C ARG A 736 -14.32 17.12 -20.57
N GLU A 737 -14.30 18.44 -20.77
CA GLU A 737 -13.34 19.34 -20.13
C GLU A 737 -13.47 19.31 -18.59
N GLN A 738 -14.70 19.32 -18.06
CA GLN A 738 -14.95 19.18 -16.62
C GLN A 738 -14.50 17.81 -16.07
N MET A 739 -14.68 16.73 -16.85
CA MET A 739 -14.24 15.39 -16.45
C MET A 739 -12.71 15.28 -16.39
N HIS A 740 -12.01 15.79 -17.40
CA HIS A 740 -10.55 15.86 -17.40
C HIS A 740 -10.03 16.70 -16.21
N LEU A 741 -10.69 17.82 -15.92
CA LEU A 741 -10.37 18.64 -14.75
C LEU A 741 -10.53 17.82 -13.45
N LEU A 742 -11.64 17.08 -13.29
CA LEU A 742 -11.91 16.29 -12.09
C LEU A 742 -10.90 15.15 -11.88
N ILE A 743 -10.55 14.43 -12.95
CA ILE A 743 -9.51 13.38 -12.92
C ILE A 743 -8.17 13.99 -12.51
N GLY A 744 -7.77 15.09 -13.15
CA GLY A 744 -6.52 15.78 -12.84
C GLY A 744 -6.48 16.31 -11.40
N ARG A 745 -7.59 16.84 -10.87
CA ARG A 745 -7.68 17.29 -9.47
C ARG A 745 -7.52 16.14 -8.49
N THR A 746 -8.08 14.97 -8.80
CA THR A 746 -8.01 13.79 -7.94
C THR A 746 -6.61 13.18 -7.91
N GLN A 747 -5.97 13.09 -9.08
CA GLN A 747 -4.57 12.65 -9.20
C GLN A 747 -3.62 13.60 -8.46
N ARG A 748 -3.80 14.93 -8.61
CA ARG A 748 -3.03 15.93 -7.88
C ARG A 748 -3.18 15.80 -6.36
N LEU A 749 -4.40 15.56 -5.87
CA LEU A 749 -4.67 15.38 -4.45
C LEU A 749 -3.99 14.12 -3.89
N ASN A 750 -4.01 13.02 -4.65
CA ASN A 750 -3.31 11.80 -4.27
C ASN A 750 -1.79 12.03 -4.19
N HIS A 751 -1.21 12.73 -5.16
CA HIS A 751 0.22 13.07 -5.17
C HIS A 751 0.62 14.01 -4.03
N LEU A 752 -0.23 14.98 -3.67
CA LEU A 752 -0.06 15.85 -2.51
C LEU A 752 -0.03 15.06 -1.20
N LEU A 753 -0.98 14.14 -1.00
CA LEU A 753 -1.04 13.29 0.20
C LEU A 753 0.21 12.42 0.34
N GLU A 754 0.65 11.79 -0.75
CA GLU A 754 1.88 10.99 -0.77
C GLU A 754 3.12 11.83 -0.48
N SER A 755 3.18 13.03 -1.04
CA SER A 755 4.31 13.94 -0.85
C SER A 755 4.40 14.45 0.60
N VAL A 756 3.27 14.82 1.21
CA VAL A 756 3.21 15.25 2.63
C VAL A 756 3.62 14.11 3.56
N LEU A 757 3.18 12.88 3.28
CA LEU A 757 3.62 11.68 4.01
C LEU A 757 5.12 11.45 3.89
N GLN A 758 5.68 11.57 2.68
CA GLN A 758 7.12 11.41 2.50
C GLN A 758 7.89 12.47 3.30
N TYR A 759 7.42 13.72 3.30
CA TYR A 759 8.03 14.80 4.08
C TYR A 759 7.96 14.55 5.60
N SER A 760 6.86 14.01 6.14
CA SER A 760 6.72 13.77 7.59
C SER A 760 7.56 12.60 8.12
N VAL A 761 7.96 11.67 7.26
CA VAL A 761 8.67 10.42 7.63
C VAL A 761 10.20 10.49 7.42
N VAL A 762 10.72 11.53 6.75
CA VAL A 762 12.18 11.72 6.58
C VAL A 762 12.89 11.93 7.92
N GLY A 763 14.03 11.26 8.09
CA GLY A 763 14.91 11.39 9.27
C GLY A 763 14.83 10.26 10.32
N ARG A 764 13.91 9.28 10.23
CA ARG A 764 13.77 8.22 11.26
C ARG A 764 13.75 6.76 10.79
N VAL A 765 13.88 6.50 9.49
CA VAL A 765 14.18 5.12 9.04
C VAL A 765 15.69 4.95 9.16
N GLU A 766 16.14 4.37 10.26
CA GLU A 766 17.51 3.88 10.42
C GLU A 766 17.74 2.75 9.41
N SER A 767 18.12 3.14 8.20
CA SER A 767 18.84 2.25 7.30
C SER A 767 20.32 2.44 7.60
N ALA A 768 21.10 1.36 7.67
CA ALA A 768 22.52 1.52 7.89
C ALA A 768 23.14 2.32 6.72
N LYS A 769 24.03 3.28 7.03
CA LYS A 769 24.84 3.93 6.00
C LYS A 769 25.74 2.89 5.34
N GLU A 770 25.50 2.62 4.07
CA GLU A 770 26.27 1.67 3.26
C GLU A 770 27.23 2.41 2.33
N HIS A 771 28.22 1.69 1.77
CA HIS A 771 29.07 2.26 0.73
C HIS A 771 28.30 2.28 -0.59
N VAL A 772 27.95 3.48 -1.05
CA VAL A 772 27.14 3.70 -2.24
C VAL A 772 28.02 4.30 -3.33
N ASP A 773 28.06 3.64 -4.49
CA ASP A 773 28.57 4.25 -5.71
C ASP A 773 27.52 5.23 -6.26
N LEU A 774 27.82 6.52 -6.18
CA LEU A 774 26.90 7.57 -6.60
C LEU A 774 26.75 7.63 -8.13
N ASN A 775 27.73 7.13 -8.91
CA ASN A 775 27.58 7.02 -10.36
C ASN A 775 26.45 6.04 -10.71
N ALA A 776 26.41 4.89 -10.02
CA ALA A 776 25.36 3.90 -10.19
C ALA A 776 23.98 4.44 -9.80
N VAL A 777 23.91 5.29 -8.76
CA VAL A 777 22.65 5.94 -8.35
C VAL A 777 22.16 6.90 -9.43
N VAL A 778 23.01 7.79 -9.93
CA VAL A 778 22.65 8.75 -10.98
C VAL A 778 22.21 8.01 -12.25
N ALA A 779 22.93 6.96 -12.64
CA ALA A 779 22.58 6.13 -13.80
C ALA A 779 21.22 5.44 -13.64
N ALA A 780 20.94 4.87 -12.46
CA ALA A 780 19.65 4.24 -12.17
C ALA A 780 18.48 5.24 -12.22
N VAL A 781 18.69 6.45 -11.69
CA VAL A 781 17.69 7.53 -11.76
C VAL A 781 17.43 7.97 -13.20
N CYS A 782 18.49 8.15 -14.00
CA CYS A 782 18.35 8.52 -15.41
C CYS A 782 17.60 7.45 -16.21
N ALA A 783 17.85 6.17 -15.95
CA ALA A 783 17.14 5.06 -16.60
C ALA A 783 15.64 5.02 -16.23
N ALA A 784 15.30 5.40 -15.00
CA ALA A 784 13.91 5.40 -14.52
C ALA A 784 13.07 6.58 -15.06
N LEU A 785 13.68 7.74 -15.32
CA LEU A 785 12.96 8.98 -15.67
C LEU A 785 12.46 9.05 -17.13
N GLN A 786 12.71 8.04 -17.97
CA GLN A 786 12.33 8.05 -19.40
C GLN A 786 12.65 9.37 -20.11
N ILE A 787 13.92 9.79 -20.05
CA ILE A 787 14.37 11.09 -20.55
C ILE A 787 13.99 11.27 -22.04
N PRO A 788 13.27 12.35 -22.42
CA PRO A 788 12.91 12.61 -23.80
C PRO A 788 14.12 12.68 -24.74
N PRO A 789 14.00 12.26 -26.02
CA PRO A 789 15.15 12.20 -26.96
C PRO A 789 15.84 13.55 -27.22
N HIS A 790 15.18 14.66 -26.93
CA HIS A 790 15.70 16.01 -27.14
C HIS A 790 16.52 16.53 -25.95
N ILE A 791 16.61 15.78 -24.85
CA ILE A 791 17.35 16.13 -23.63
C ILE A 791 18.57 15.22 -23.51
N THR A 792 19.74 15.82 -23.32
CA THR A 792 21.00 15.11 -23.05
C THR A 792 21.40 15.30 -21.59
N VAL A 793 21.69 14.20 -20.89
CA VAL A 793 22.23 14.22 -19.53
C VAL A 793 23.70 13.82 -19.56
N GLU A 794 24.58 14.73 -19.13
CA GLU A 794 26.02 14.52 -19.02
C GLU A 794 26.40 14.39 -17.54
N VAL A 795 27.11 13.31 -17.19
CA VAL A 795 27.71 13.14 -15.86
C VAL A 795 29.19 13.50 -15.98
N ASP A 796 29.58 14.62 -15.35
CA ASP A 796 30.92 15.17 -15.42
C ASP A 796 31.76 14.70 -14.23
N GLY A 797 32.76 13.86 -14.52
CA GLY A 797 33.69 13.28 -13.54
C GLY A 797 33.15 12.07 -12.77
N ASP A 798 33.99 11.55 -11.87
CA ASP A 798 33.63 10.47 -10.96
C ASP A 798 32.89 11.04 -9.73
N MET A 799 31.66 10.58 -9.49
CA MET A 799 30.85 10.93 -8.32
C MET A 799 31.37 10.28 -7.02
N GLY A 800 32.20 9.24 -7.14
CA GLY A 800 32.88 8.57 -6.05
C GLY A 800 31.99 7.65 -5.20
N LEU A 801 32.66 6.90 -4.32
CA LEU A 801 32.04 6.03 -3.33
C LEU A 801 31.78 6.82 -2.04
N MET A 802 30.55 6.80 -1.53
CA MET A 802 30.19 7.55 -0.33
C MET A 802 29.41 6.69 0.67
N ARG A 803 29.71 6.85 1.97
CA ARG A 803 29.00 6.14 3.03
C ARG A 803 27.70 6.87 3.37
N CYS A 804 26.59 6.45 2.78
CA CYS A 804 25.29 7.12 2.89
C CYS A 804 24.11 6.16 2.76
N HIS A 805 22.89 6.69 2.90
CA HIS A 805 21.66 5.96 2.68
C HIS A 805 21.29 5.99 1.19
N LYS A 806 21.51 4.88 0.48
CA LYS A 806 21.29 4.77 -0.98
C LYS A 806 19.93 5.29 -1.43
N MET A 807 18.85 4.85 -0.76
CA MET A 807 17.48 5.26 -1.10
C MET A 807 17.25 6.77 -0.95
N ARG A 808 17.89 7.42 0.03
CA ARG A 808 17.75 8.87 0.26
C ARG A 808 18.47 9.67 -0.81
N LEU A 809 19.68 9.26 -1.18
CA LEU A 809 20.42 9.93 -2.25
C LEU A 809 19.77 9.69 -3.61
N MET A 810 19.23 8.49 -3.85
CA MET A 810 18.42 8.21 -5.05
C MET A 810 17.20 9.15 -5.12
N GLN A 811 16.53 9.39 -4.00
CA GLN A 811 15.42 10.33 -3.91
C GLN A 811 15.84 11.79 -4.13
N VAL A 812 17.03 12.20 -3.64
CA VAL A 812 17.58 13.54 -3.90
C VAL A 812 17.83 13.73 -5.40
N PHE A 813 18.58 12.82 -6.04
CA PHE A 813 18.87 12.91 -7.47
C PHE A 813 17.60 12.81 -8.32
N GLN A 814 16.64 11.95 -7.96
CA GLN A 814 15.37 11.84 -8.66
C GLN A 814 14.59 13.15 -8.64
N ASN A 815 14.49 13.84 -7.50
CA ASN A 815 13.78 15.11 -7.42
C ASN A 815 14.47 16.21 -8.23
N LEU A 816 15.80 16.30 -8.18
CA LEU A 816 16.55 17.31 -8.93
C LEU A 816 16.51 17.06 -10.45
N LEU A 817 16.76 15.81 -10.88
CA LEU A 817 16.75 15.44 -12.29
C LEU A 817 15.34 15.47 -12.90
N SER A 818 14.32 15.01 -12.17
CA SER A 818 12.93 15.09 -12.63
C SER A 818 12.50 16.54 -12.85
N ASN A 819 12.86 17.45 -11.94
CA ASN A 819 12.60 18.88 -12.14
C ASN A 819 13.32 19.43 -13.38
N ALA A 820 14.60 19.09 -13.57
CA ALA A 820 15.37 19.54 -14.72
C ALA A 820 14.78 19.03 -16.06
N VAL A 821 14.25 17.80 -16.10
CA VAL A 821 13.57 17.23 -17.28
C VAL A 821 12.20 17.86 -17.49
N LYS A 822 11.39 17.97 -16.44
CA LYS A 822 10.00 18.43 -16.49
C LYS A 822 9.86 19.87 -16.97
N TYR A 823 10.70 20.77 -16.48
CA TYR A 823 10.61 22.19 -16.80
C TYR A 823 11.49 22.61 -17.97
N MET A 824 11.97 21.65 -18.78
CA MET A 824 12.82 21.94 -19.92
C MET A 824 12.03 22.56 -21.08
N ASP A 825 12.34 23.82 -21.38
CA ASP A 825 11.68 24.62 -22.42
C ASP A 825 12.49 24.68 -23.73
N LYS A 826 13.69 24.09 -23.77
CA LYS A 826 14.59 24.16 -24.92
C LYS A 826 14.45 22.96 -25.86
N PRO A 827 14.53 23.18 -27.19
CA PRO A 827 14.50 22.09 -28.19
C PRO A 827 15.74 21.17 -28.12
N GLN A 828 16.84 21.64 -27.52
CA GLN A 828 17.97 20.81 -27.11
C GLN A 828 18.23 21.05 -25.62
N GLY A 829 17.59 20.22 -24.79
CA GLY A 829 17.78 20.25 -23.35
C GLY A 829 19.16 19.69 -22.98
N ARG A 830 19.86 20.36 -22.08
CA ARG A 830 21.14 19.92 -21.55
C ARG A 830 21.07 19.94 -20.03
N ILE A 831 21.33 18.79 -19.43
CA ILE A 831 21.43 18.61 -17.99
C ILE A 831 22.83 18.08 -17.68
N ARG A 832 23.54 18.73 -16.77
CA ARG A 832 24.87 18.31 -16.31
C ARG A 832 24.81 17.98 -14.82
N VAL A 833 25.32 16.80 -14.46
CA VAL A 833 25.51 16.39 -13.06
C VAL A 833 27.00 16.38 -12.79
N SER A 834 27.47 17.15 -11.80
CA SER A 834 28.90 17.24 -11.45
C SER A 834 29.14 17.17 -9.95
N ARG A 835 30.35 16.76 -9.56
CA ARG A 835 30.84 16.81 -8.16
C ARG A 835 32.06 17.70 -8.06
N ARG A 836 32.12 18.54 -7.03
CA ARG A 836 33.29 19.32 -6.62
C ARG A 836 33.75 18.91 -5.23
N ASP A 837 35.06 18.83 -5.08
CA ASP A 837 35.72 18.64 -3.80
C ASP A 837 35.98 20.02 -3.16
N GLU A 838 35.36 20.29 -2.01
CA GLU A 838 35.51 21.54 -1.25
C GLU A 838 36.19 21.29 0.11
N GLY A 839 37.14 20.35 0.17
CA GLY A 839 37.91 20.07 1.38
C GLY A 839 37.17 19.14 2.35
N GLU A 840 36.39 19.69 3.28
CA GLU A 840 35.65 18.91 4.30
C GLU A 840 34.31 18.36 3.80
N VAL A 841 33.81 18.88 2.68
CA VAL A 841 32.54 18.48 2.06
C VAL A 841 32.72 18.19 0.57
N TYR A 842 31.86 17.35 0.02
CA TYR A 842 31.63 17.23 -1.42
C TYR A 842 30.39 18.05 -1.80
N ARG A 843 30.52 18.90 -2.81
CA ARG A 843 29.40 19.64 -3.41
C ARG A 843 28.96 18.96 -4.70
N PHE A 844 27.68 18.62 -4.79
CA PHE A 844 27.06 18.01 -5.95
C PHE A 844 26.16 19.03 -6.63
N GLU A 845 26.21 19.10 -7.95
CA GLU A 845 25.52 20.11 -8.76
C GLU A 845 24.72 19.43 -9.88
N VAL A 846 23.46 19.83 -10.05
CA VAL A 846 22.60 19.48 -11.19
C VAL A 846 22.27 20.79 -11.92
N THR A 847 22.84 20.95 -13.10
CA THR A 847 22.72 22.17 -13.92
C THR A 847 21.87 21.90 -15.15
N ASP A 848 20.85 22.71 -15.39
CA ASP A 848 19.99 22.68 -16.58
C ASP A 848 20.10 23.99 -17.39
N ASN A 849 19.75 23.94 -18.68
CA ASN A 849 19.67 25.11 -19.56
C ASN A 849 18.22 25.59 -19.82
N GLY A 850 17.32 25.33 -18.87
CA GLY A 850 15.90 25.60 -18.98
C GLY A 850 15.52 27.08 -18.79
N PRO A 851 14.30 27.36 -18.31
CA PRO A 851 13.77 28.73 -18.26
C PRO A 851 14.40 29.60 -17.17
N GLY A 852 15.12 29.00 -16.20
CA GLY A 852 15.68 29.72 -15.05
C GLY A 852 14.62 30.23 -14.06
N ILE A 853 15.08 30.73 -12.90
CA ILE A 853 14.24 31.12 -11.75
C ILE A 853 14.65 32.52 -11.31
N GLU A 854 13.68 33.43 -11.24
CA GLU A 854 13.92 34.79 -10.72
C GLU A 854 14.38 34.78 -9.26
N GLN A 855 15.29 35.70 -8.92
CA GLN A 855 15.93 35.77 -7.60
C GLN A 855 14.95 35.84 -6.42
N LYS A 856 13.81 36.53 -6.59
CA LYS A 856 12.74 36.64 -5.58
C LYS A 856 12.06 35.31 -5.23
N HIS A 857 12.21 34.30 -6.09
CA HIS A 857 11.60 32.98 -5.96
C HIS A 857 12.58 31.89 -5.54
N GLN A 858 13.90 32.11 -5.66
CA GLN A 858 14.94 31.11 -5.38
C GLN A 858 14.94 30.59 -3.94
N GLN A 859 14.53 31.39 -2.94
CA GLN A 859 14.34 30.90 -1.57
C GLN A 859 12.99 30.20 -1.35
N LYS A 860 11.97 30.56 -2.13
CA LYS A 860 10.61 30.05 -1.98
C LYS A 860 10.43 28.66 -2.59
N VAL A 861 11.22 28.30 -3.60
CA VAL A 861 11.13 26.98 -4.26
C VAL A 861 11.47 25.80 -3.34
N PHE A 862 12.16 26.04 -2.21
CA PHE A 862 12.43 25.02 -1.19
C PHE A 862 11.38 24.96 -0.07
N GLN A 863 10.33 25.80 -0.12
CA GLN A 863 9.23 25.74 0.83
C GLN A 863 8.22 24.66 0.43
N VAL A 864 7.62 24.02 1.43
CA VAL A 864 6.63 22.96 1.24
C VAL A 864 5.37 23.53 0.57
N LEU A 865 4.86 22.84 -0.45
CA LEU A 865 3.65 23.18 -1.22
C LEU A 865 3.75 24.47 -2.07
N GLN A 866 4.96 24.88 -2.46
CA GLN A 866 5.16 26.01 -3.38
C GLN A 866 5.43 25.55 -4.81
N THR A 867 4.73 26.15 -5.78
CA THR A 867 4.98 26.03 -7.22
C THR A 867 5.02 27.43 -7.85
N LEU A 868 5.79 27.62 -8.93
CA LEU A 868 5.94 28.92 -9.58
C LEU A 868 4.78 29.27 -10.51
N ASP A 869 4.12 28.27 -11.11
CA ASP A 869 2.92 28.46 -11.92
C ASP A 869 1.73 27.68 -11.33
N PRO A 870 0.60 28.34 -10.98
CA PRO A 870 -0.59 27.65 -10.46
C PRO A 870 -1.33 26.82 -11.53
N ARG A 871 -0.96 26.98 -12.81
CA ARG A 871 -1.49 26.23 -13.96
C ARG A 871 -0.70 24.96 -14.31
N ASP A 872 0.43 24.71 -13.64
CA ASP A 872 1.23 23.52 -13.92
C ASP A 872 0.46 22.24 -13.68
N ASP A 873 0.65 21.30 -14.61
CA ASP A 873 -0.03 20.01 -14.72
C ASP A 873 -0.09 19.22 -13.42
N VAL A 874 -1.08 18.33 -13.41
CA VAL A 874 -1.53 17.33 -12.40
C VAL A 874 -0.43 16.75 -11.49
N GLU A 875 0.83 16.75 -11.92
CA GLU A 875 1.98 16.13 -11.29
C GLU A 875 2.80 16.99 -10.32
N SER A 876 2.63 18.32 -10.22
CA SER A 876 3.49 19.13 -9.31
C SER A 876 2.85 19.37 -7.92
N ALA A 877 3.25 18.60 -6.91
CA ALA A 877 2.83 18.80 -5.52
C ALA A 877 3.59 19.94 -4.78
N GLY A 878 4.73 20.40 -5.33
CA GLY A 878 5.54 21.46 -4.69
C GLY A 878 6.27 21.02 -3.42
N VAL A 879 6.54 19.71 -3.26
CA VAL A 879 7.19 19.15 -2.06
C VAL A 879 8.60 18.62 -2.36
N GLY A 880 8.92 18.29 -3.61
CA GLY A 880 10.17 17.61 -3.98
C GLY A 880 11.45 18.34 -3.56
N LEU A 881 11.55 19.65 -3.78
CA LEU A 881 12.72 20.44 -3.38
C LEU A 881 12.78 20.65 -1.86
N ALA A 882 11.64 20.82 -1.19
CA ALA A 882 11.58 20.88 0.28
C ALA A 882 12.03 19.55 0.91
N LEU A 883 11.74 18.42 0.25
CA LEU A 883 12.20 17.10 0.64
C LEU A 883 13.72 16.95 0.45
N VAL A 884 14.28 17.44 -0.67
CA VAL A 884 15.74 17.48 -0.88
C VAL A 884 16.41 18.26 0.26
N LYS A 885 15.91 19.46 0.56
CA LYS A 885 16.39 20.29 1.66
C LYS A 885 16.38 19.53 2.98
N LYS A 886 15.25 18.92 3.31
CA LYS A 886 15.09 18.14 4.53
C LYS A 886 16.05 16.93 4.61
N ILE A 887 16.23 16.19 3.52
CA ILE A 887 17.16 15.05 3.51
C ILE A 887 18.59 15.52 3.75
N ILE A 888 19.03 16.57 3.06
CA ILE A 888 20.41 17.04 3.12
C ILE A 888 20.72 17.73 4.45
N GLU A 889 19.86 18.63 4.90
CA GLU A 889 20.03 19.37 6.15
C GLU A 889 19.81 18.46 7.37
N ASP A 890 18.69 17.73 7.47
CA ASP A 890 18.37 16.96 8.69
C ASP A 890 19.16 15.64 8.82
N MET A 891 19.58 14.99 7.71
CA MET A 891 20.24 13.67 7.78
C MET A 891 21.75 13.70 7.57
N TYR A 892 22.27 14.74 6.92
CA TYR A 892 23.69 14.83 6.55
C TYR A 892 24.35 16.12 7.03
N ASP A 893 23.63 17.00 7.74
CA ASP A 893 24.10 18.34 8.14
C ASP A 893 24.69 19.12 6.96
N GLY A 894 24.17 18.87 5.75
CA GLY A 894 24.60 19.48 4.51
C GLY A 894 23.84 20.77 4.20
N GLN A 895 24.24 21.45 3.13
CA GLN A 895 23.57 22.65 2.62
C GLN A 895 22.91 22.35 1.27
N VAL A 896 21.79 23.00 0.99
CA VAL A 896 21.14 22.98 -0.33
C VAL A 896 20.96 24.40 -0.85
N GLY A 897 21.03 24.59 -2.17
CA GLY A 897 20.73 25.88 -2.77
C GLY A 897 20.47 25.80 -4.27
N VAL A 898 20.21 26.97 -4.85
CA VAL A 898 20.02 27.15 -6.28
C VAL A 898 20.71 28.43 -6.74
N GLU A 899 21.45 28.32 -7.83
CA GLU A 899 22.03 29.43 -8.58
C GLU A 899 21.32 29.46 -9.93
N SER A 900 20.52 30.49 -10.20
CA SER A 900 19.69 30.51 -11.40
C SER A 900 19.60 31.90 -12.01
N THR A 901 19.61 31.96 -13.34
CA THR A 901 19.44 33.18 -14.11
C THR A 901 18.26 33.00 -15.06
N PRO A 902 17.23 33.87 -15.01
CA PRO A 902 16.08 33.78 -15.91
C PRO A 902 16.51 33.72 -17.39
N GLY A 903 15.95 32.77 -18.13
CA GLY A 903 16.19 32.53 -19.55
C GLY A 903 17.47 31.75 -19.89
N VAL A 904 18.36 31.52 -18.92
CA VAL A 904 19.66 30.85 -19.13
C VAL A 904 19.67 29.42 -18.58
N GLY A 905 19.06 29.20 -17.41
CA GLY A 905 19.03 27.89 -16.75
C GLY A 905 19.20 27.98 -15.23
N SER A 906 19.23 26.82 -14.56
CA SER A 906 19.40 26.72 -13.11
C SER A 906 20.45 25.67 -12.73
N THR A 907 21.19 25.95 -11.66
CA THR A 907 22.10 25.00 -11.00
C THR A 907 21.60 24.77 -9.59
N PHE A 908 21.02 23.60 -9.34
CA PHE A 908 20.69 23.15 -8.00
C PHE A 908 21.90 22.43 -7.42
N PHE A 909 22.23 22.73 -6.16
CA PHE A 909 23.38 22.12 -5.51
C PHE A 909 23.04 21.61 -4.11
N PHE A 910 23.79 20.61 -3.66
CA PHE A 910 23.80 20.16 -2.27
C PHE A 910 25.20 19.73 -1.81
N THR A 911 25.46 19.76 -0.50
CA THR A 911 26.75 19.35 0.08
C THR A 911 26.62 18.15 1.02
N LEU A 912 27.66 17.32 1.08
CA LEU A 912 27.76 16.16 1.98
C LEU A 912 29.15 16.09 2.65
N PRO A 913 29.23 15.85 3.97
CA PRO A 913 30.51 15.80 4.69
C PRO A 913 31.36 14.58 4.34
N LYS A 914 32.68 14.78 4.29
CA LYS A 914 33.67 13.70 4.13
C LYS A 914 33.97 13.10 5.50
N TYR A 915 33.33 11.99 5.86
CA TYR A 915 33.71 11.30 7.09
C TYR A 915 35.11 10.69 6.97
N HIS A 916 36.09 11.30 7.64
CA HIS A 916 37.43 10.75 7.85
C HIS A 916 37.37 9.54 8.81
N PHE A 917 37.86 8.38 8.39
CA PHE A 917 38.17 7.28 9.31
C PHE A 917 39.43 7.64 10.14
N PRO A 918 39.45 7.45 11.48
CA PRO A 918 40.69 7.17 12.17
C PRO A 918 41.20 5.81 11.65
N SER A 919 42.41 5.77 11.11
CA SER A 919 43.02 4.54 10.63
C SER A 919 43.18 3.53 11.76
N VAL A 920 42.33 2.51 11.81
CA VAL A 920 42.56 1.33 12.65
C VAL A 920 43.57 0.45 11.90
N ALA A 921 44.72 0.22 12.52
CA ALA A 921 45.73 -0.69 12.03
C ALA A 921 45.13 -2.09 11.84
N CYS A 922 45.29 -2.65 10.64
CA CYS A 922 44.82 -3.98 10.28
C CYS A 922 45.56 -5.05 11.12
N PRO A 923 44.89 -5.97 11.83
CA PRO A 923 45.52 -7.19 12.31
C PRO A 923 45.83 -8.09 11.12
N ALA A 924 47.01 -8.71 11.15
CA ALA A 924 47.54 -9.54 10.07
C ALA A 924 46.59 -10.69 9.67
N THR A 925 46.53 -10.89 8.35
CA THR A 925 45.91 -11.99 7.60
C THR A 925 46.20 -13.37 8.19
N LEU A 926 45.13 -14.12 8.47
CA LEU A 926 45.17 -15.58 8.60
C LEU A 926 45.02 -16.20 7.20
N GLU A 927 46.09 -16.82 6.71
CA GLU A 927 46.09 -17.66 5.52
C GLU A 927 45.26 -18.93 5.78
N VAL A 928 44.29 -19.22 4.91
CA VAL A 928 43.59 -20.51 4.87
C VAL A 928 44.23 -21.33 3.75
N GLU A 929 45.02 -22.33 4.13
CA GLU A 929 45.53 -23.36 3.22
C GLU A 929 44.37 -24.18 2.65
N ALA A 930 44.22 -24.17 1.33
CA ALA A 930 43.45 -25.16 0.61
C ALA A 930 44.24 -26.48 0.56
N ARG A 931 43.60 -27.59 0.93
CA ARG A 931 44.08 -28.96 0.66
C ARG A 931 43.14 -29.68 -0.31
N PRO A 932 43.70 -30.60 -1.11
CA PRO A 932 43.36 -30.82 -2.52
C PRO A 932 42.05 -31.57 -2.79
#